data_AF-A0A7V3DIA1-F1
#
_entry.id   AF-A0A7V3DIA1-F1
#
_cell.length_a   1.000
_cell.length_b   1.000
_cell.length_c   1.000
_cell.angle_alpha   90.00
_cell.angle_beta   90.00
_cell.angle_gamma   90.00
#
_symmetry.space_group_name_H-M   'P 1'
#
loop_
_entity.id
_entity.type
_entity.pdbx_description
1 polymer ?
#
loop_
_entity_poly.entity_id
_entity_poly.type
_entity_poly.pdbx_seq_one_letter_code
_entity_poly.pdbx_strand_id
1 'polypeptide(L)'
;METKPGVPGNTCRTLMPQPRILTFNFHEPYLCLMAKTGYRLSVGLYEQGPLARTWQTKFRPVPSNIEFVPEAQWRADLAAARYDVVIAHNESNALDLLRGRVAKILVCHNRKTFLREAATVETGDVGEAIERLLARLRQVFEFVFISESKRADYGLPGRVILPGMDVEEYGGYTGEIQEILRVGNAMRERNLMFDVDLQESACAGLANRIAGVDPYLPAARPAESFADLLDLYRTRRCLLHVTRQEYEDGYNLAMLEAMACGMPVVALANNTSPLTHGRDGLVGDSAETLRAHLQTLLDDWELARTIGAGGRETVARRFPIGAFVEKWRAAIEEAAEESERHTPRTPPRPRRILMHYVASPFTTGRYFEAAARKKHRVVTAGLRCPEALLRTWGFVDDPPPYAAHEIDLALEASCDEMLERLPKDFTPDLYLWIDSGVKHVPAHLARLGCPKACYLIDTHLDPDVRLEIARHFDYTFLAQKDQVEWFRRRGVANAAWLPLACSPELHAIGRRVRNYDVAYVGSVDGDATDRRPRLLRAIRDRFPNSRIGRFWPHEMAEIYAQSKIVFNACVNHDVNMRVFEGMASGALLITDEAGGLEDLFEDGKHLVVYRRDEDAIPLIERYLMDTEARERIAAAGQALVRSRHTYDLRLQSIVDAAASDSERGGYTGESRFRPGGYYANTRPEVAQFVPLGVRRLLDVGCGCGDFGRALKQERNIHEVCGIEVVERAAALARNALDRVLCMNVETEDLPFGDGYFDCITFADVLEHLRDPALVLRKCARALADDGVMLMSIPNVRFYQVVAMLLDGGWDYADAGILDRTHLRFFTARSMRKMIEDAGLEVLLLQPLSMASPGDLPCRPDGSLQLGRAIVTPKDDADLQDLRTYQYMLVAGKPGVDRLAKARDALHIGQFEAAALLADQALGVDTFEQRRIIAAAMARLGRLQESEMLYREALRMRADPLVEGELGILLVAMNRPGEARPLLEKAVAANPGFDRALGALGLVHLSEDRVEEAFDALATALESSFDHPALLPHLIGAAEKLGRLDAIENIVVSYMDFAPGNVELAFHGAGFLIKRGRLHEASERLETLMMFSPNQPAVADLLAEIKRRIARE
;
A
#
# COMPACT_ATOMS: atom_id res chain seq x y z
N MET A 1 5.23 65.53 -23.14
CA MET A 1 4.47 64.85 -24.22
C MET A 1 4.87 63.39 -24.22
N GLU A 2 3.89 62.54 -24.47
CA GLU A 2 3.94 61.10 -24.74
C GLU A 2 4.02 60.12 -23.55
N THR A 3 2.84 59.53 -23.37
CA THR A 3 2.38 58.36 -22.62
C THR A 3 3.08 57.06 -23.01
N LYS A 4 3.48 56.24 -22.03
CA LYS A 4 3.81 54.81 -22.22
C LYS A 4 2.59 53.92 -21.93
N PRO A 5 2.35 52.85 -22.70
CA PRO A 5 1.16 52.01 -22.60
C PRO A 5 1.27 50.92 -21.51
N GLY A 6 0.12 50.54 -20.98
CA GLY A 6 -0.07 49.73 -19.78
C GLY A 6 0.33 48.26 -19.88
N VAL A 7 0.68 47.72 -18.70
CA VAL A 7 0.91 46.31 -18.40
C VAL A 7 -0.44 45.58 -18.35
N PRO A 8 -0.61 44.41 -19.00
CA PRO A 8 -1.82 43.59 -18.87
C PRO A 8 -1.94 43.03 -17.45
N GLY A 9 -3.10 43.24 -16.83
CA GLY A 9 -3.39 42.83 -15.47
C GLY A 9 -3.34 41.31 -15.27
N ASN A 10 -2.70 40.91 -14.16
CA ASN A 10 -2.80 39.57 -13.58
C ASN A 10 -4.26 39.19 -13.38
N THR A 11 -4.74 38.20 -14.12
CA THR A 11 -5.96 37.47 -13.77
C THR A 11 -5.72 36.70 -12.48
N CYS A 12 -6.40 37.16 -11.44
CA CYS A 12 -6.45 36.62 -10.09
C CYS A 12 -6.79 35.12 -10.11
N ARG A 13 -5.81 34.25 -9.83
CA ARG A 13 -6.12 32.91 -9.30
C ARG A 13 -6.78 33.13 -7.94
N THR A 14 -8.04 32.75 -7.80
CA THR A 14 -8.69 32.62 -6.49
C THR A 14 -7.82 31.76 -5.59
N LEU A 15 -7.25 32.37 -4.55
CA LEU A 15 -6.51 31.72 -3.48
C LEU A 15 -7.40 30.63 -2.87
N MET A 16 -6.97 29.37 -2.97
CA MET A 16 -7.49 28.30 -2.10
C MET A 16 -7.33 28.76 -0.64
N PRO A 17 -8.30 28.52 0.25
CA PRO A 17 -8.13 28.82 1.66
C PRO A 17 -6.93 28.04 2.21
N GLN A 18 -6.05 28.70 2.96
CA GLN A 18 -4.91 28.01 3.57
C GLN A 18 -5.40 26.95 4.57
N PRO A 19 -4.85 25.72 4.55
CA PRO A 19 -5.23 24.67 5.48
C PRO A 19 -4.88 25.07 6.91
N ARG A 20 -5.79 24.79 7.85
CA ARG A 20 -5.60 25.01 9.29
C ARG A 20 -4.91 23.78 9.88
N ILE A 21 -3.67 23.95 10.33
CA ILE A 21 -2.81 22.84 10.72
C ILE A 21 -2.58 22.87 12.23
N LEU A 22 -2.87 21.75 12.91
CA LEU A 22 -2.43 21.51 14.29
C LEU A 22 -1.16 20.65 14.28
N THR A 23 -0.14 21.05 15.03
CA THR A 23 1.10 20.29 15.24
C THR A 23 1.58 20.44 16.68
N PHE A 24 2.70 19.81 17.06
CA PHE A 24 3.17 19.74 18.45
C PHE A 24 4.66 20.03 18.57
N ASN A 25 5.05 20.70 19.66
CA ASN A 25 6.43 21.05 19.92
C ASN A 25 7.25 19.81 20.36
N PHE A 26 7.85 19.12 19.39
CA PHE A 26 8.78 18.02 19.63
C PHE A 26 10.23 18.39 19.32
N HIS A 27 10.46 19.10 18.21
CA HIS A 27 11.80 19.43 17.71
C HIS A 27 11.78 20.80 17.03
N GLU A 28 12.15 21.87 17.75
CA GLU A 28 12.02 23.27 17.30
C GLU A 28 12.72 23.54 15.97
N PRO A 29 13.98 23.08 15.73
CA PRO A 29 14.61 23.26 14.42
C PRO A 29 13.78 22.67 13.26
N TYR A 30 13.12 21.53 13.47
CA TYR A 30 12.33 20.89 12.42
C TYR A 30 11.05 21.67 12.12
N LEU A 31 10.40 22.20 13.16
CA LEU A 31 9.23 23.08 13.00
C LEU A 31 9.61 24.41 12.34
N CYS A 32 10.83 24.94 12.55
CA CYS A 32 11.33 26.10 11.80
C CYS A 32 11.47 25.80 10.31
N LEU A 33 11.94 24.60 9.94
CA LEU A 33 11.97 24.17 8.54
C LEU A 33 10.54 24.05 7.99
N MET A 34 9.62 23.41 8.72
CA MET A 34 8.21 23.30 8.31
C MET A 34 7.53 24.66 8.15
N ALA A 35 7.90 25.65 8.98
CA ALA A 35 7.38 27.01 8.86
C ALA A 35 7.77 27.67 7.51
N LYS A 36 8.86 27.25 6.85
CA LYS A 36 9.21 27.73 5.51
C LYS A 36 8.21 27.30 4.42
N THR A 37 7.27 26.39 4.72
CA THR A 37 6.12 26.11 3.85
C THR A 37 5.20 27.31 3.69
N GLY A 38 5.24 28.29 4.61
CA GLY A 38 4.41 29.49 4.58
C GLY A 38 2.97 29.27 5.08
N TYR A 39 2.58 28.06 5.48
CA TYR A 39 1.30 27.85 6.16
C TYR A 39 1.36 28.32 7.61
N ARG A 40 0.20 28.68 8.16
CA ARG A 40 0.06 28.96 9.58
C ARG A 40 0.01 27.64 10.36
N LEU A 41 0.91 27.46 11.32
CA LEU A 41 0.99 26.26 12.16
C LEU A 41 0.52 26.59 13.58
N SER A 42 -0.59 25.96 14.00
CA SER A 42 -1.03 25.98 15.39
C SER A 42 -0.28 24.89 16.16
N VAL A 43 0.64 25.28 17.04
CA VAL A 43 1.42 24.37 17.89
C VAL A 43 0.67 24.15 19.20
N GLY A 44 0.08 22.97 19.36
CA GLY A 44 -0.59 22.54 20.59
C GLY A 44 0.41 22.35 21.72
N LEU A 45 0.19 23.06 22.83
CA LEU A 45 0.96 22.90 24.05
C LEU A 45 0.33 21.82 24.95
N TYR A 46 1.16 21.14 25.72
CA TYR A 46 0.75 20.27 26.81
C TYR A 46 1.00 20.98 28.15
N GLU A 47 0.06 20.83 29.10
CA GLU A 47 0.14 21.47 30.41
C GLU A 47 1.09 20.73 31.37
N GLN A 48 1.15 19.39 31.28
CA GLN A 48 1.94 18.55 32.19
C GLN A 48 2.58 17.33 31.48
N GLY A 49 3.60 16.77 32.13
CA GLY A 49 4.26 15.53 31.69
C GLY A 49 5.40 15.74 30.69
N PRO A 50 6.00 14.65 30.17
CA PRO A 50 7.18 14.70 29.30
C PRO A 50 6.94 15.37 27.93
N LEU A 51 5.67 15.58 27.56
CA LEU A 51 5.25 16.29 26.34
C LEU A 51 5.06 17.81 26.56
N ALA A 52 5.08 18.30 27.80
CA ALA A 52 4.96 19.72 28.14
C ALA A 52 6.27 20.48 27.87
N ARG A 53 6.71 20.46 26.61
CA ARG A 53 7.94 21.12 26.14
C ARG A 53 7.69 22.58 25.82
N THR A 54 8.50 23.45 26.41
CA THR A 54 8.52 24.88 26.07
C THR A 54 9.41 25.12 24.87
N TRP A 55 9.01 26.04 23.98
CA TRP A 55 9.84 26.44 22.85
C TRP A 55 11.11 27.13 23.34
N GLN A 56 12.26 26.61 22.94
CA GLN A 56 13.55 27.16 23.33
C GLN A 56 13.94 28.38 22.47
N THR A 57 13.37 29.55 22.78
CA THR A 57 13.51 30.79 21.99
C THR A 57 14.94 31.30 21.84
N LYS A 58 15.83 30.90 22.77
CA LYS A 58 17.28 31.16 22.66
C LYS A 58 17.89 30.43 21.48
N PHE A 59 17.52 29.19 21.22
CA PHE A 59 18.11 28.41 20.13
C PHE A 59 17.49 28.69 18.77
N ARG A 60 16.17 28.89 18.74
CA ARG A 60 15.43 29.15 17.50
C ARG A 60 14.40 30.24 17.74
N PRO A 61 14.44 31.36 16.99
CA PRO A 61 13.35 32.33 17.04
C PRO A 61 12.05 31.66 16.57
N VAL A 62 10.91 32.07 17.14
CA VAL A 62 9.60 31.56 16.70
C VAL A 62 9.27 32.18 15.34
N PRO A 63 9.07 31.38 14.28
CA PRO A 63 8.64 31.89 12.98
C PRO A 63 7.30 32.65 13.09
N SER A 64 7.11 33.69 12.28
CA SER A 64 5.93 34.56 12.36
C SER A 64 4.60 33.87 12.02
N ASN A 65 4.67 32.71 11.38
CA ASN A 65 3.52 31.86 11.02
C ASN A 65 3.30 30.70 12.00
N ILE A 66 3.99 30.68 13.15
CA ILE A 66 3.71 29.75 14.26
C ILE A 66 2.89 30.45 15.34
N GLU A 67 1.85 29.78 15.82
CA GLU A 67 1.01 30.21 16.93
C GLU A 67 0.90 29.10 17.97
N PHE A 68 1.10 29.41 19.25
CA PHE A 68 0.94 28.43 20.33
C PHE A 68 -0.50 28.39 20.83
N VAL A 69 -1.05 27.19 20.97
CA VAL A 69 -2.43 26.97 21.41
C VAL A 69 -2.42 26.16 22.73
N PRO A 70 -3.03 26.68 23.82
CA PRO A 70 -3.12 25.96 25.10
C PRO A 70 -3.85 24.61 25.00
N GLU A 71 -3.54 23.69 25.92
CA GLU A 71 -4.03 22.30 25.83
C GLU A 71 -5.55 22.17 25.74
N ALA A 72 -6.25 22.84 26.66
CA ALA A 72 -7.71 22.87 26.67
C ALA A 72 -8.30 23.40 25.36
N GLN A 73 -7.64 24.39 24.73
CA GLN A 73 -8.13 25.04 23.53
C GLN A 73 -7.93 24.16 22.29
N TRP A 74 -6.73 23.61 22.06
CA TRP A 74 -6.52 22.79 20.86
C TRP A 74 -7.32 21.49 20.90
N ARG A 75 -7.53 20.90 22.09
CA ARG A 75 -8.41 19.73 22.25
C ARG A 75 -9.87 20.06 21.91
N ALA A 76 -10.36 21.22 22.35
CA ALA A 76 -11.71 21.68 22.01
C ALA A 76 -11.86 21.97 20.51
N ASP A 77 -10.89 22.64 19.90
CA ASP A 77 -10.90 22.95 18.47
C ASP A 77 -10.81 21.69 17.60
N LEU A 78 -10.01 20.70 18.02
CA LEU A 78 -9.91 19.39 17.38
C LEU A 78 -11.25 18.64 17.42
N ALA A 79 -11.90 18.60 18.59
CA ALA A 79 -13.22 17.98 18.74
C ALA A 79 -14.31 18.68 17.91
N ALA A 80 -14.18 19.98 17.69
CA ALA A 80 -15.06 20.78 16.85
C ALA A 80 -14.71 20.76 15.35
N ALA A 81 -13.76 19.92 14.92
CA ALA A 81 -13.27 19.82 13.53
C ALA A 81 -12.82 21.16 12.94
N ARG A 82 -12.10 21.96 13.73
CA ARG A 82 -11.55 23.27 13.33
C ARG A 82 -10.15 23.22 12.72
N TYR A 83 -9.57 22.03 12.62
CA TYR A 83 -8.33 21.80 11.88
C TYR A 83 -8.64 20.96 10.66
N ASP A 84 -7.91 21.21 9.58
CA ASP A 84 -8.02 20.47 8.34
C ASP A 84 -7.03 19.29 8.34
N VAL A 85 -5.86 19.48 8.96
CA VAL A 85 -4.78 18.48 9.12
C VAL A 85 -4.19 18.55 10.53
N VAL A 86 -3.84 17.39 11.09
CA VAL A 86 -3.06 17.30 12.34
C VAL A 86 -1.77 16.51 12.12
N ILE A 87 -0.65 17.04 12.62
CA ILE A 87 0.69 16.47 12.44
C ILE A 87 1.29 16.11 13.81
N ALA A 88 1.40 14.82 14.09
CA ALA A 88 2.07 14.26 15.27
C ALA A 88 3.57 14.07 15.00
N HIS A 89 4.42 14.28 16.01
CA HIS A 89 5.89 14.14 15.89
C HIS A 89 6.47 12.98 16.70
N ASN A 90 5.63 12.18 17.36
CA ASN A 90 5.97 10.93 18.03
C ASN A 90 4.69 10.13 18.33
N GLU A 91 4.87 8.91 18.81
CA GLU A 91 3.80 7.96 19.11
C GLU A 91 2.90 8.47 20.25
N SER A 92 3.45 9.22 21.20
CA SER A 92 2.69 9.79 22.32
C SER A 92 1.72 10.88 21.84
N ASN A 93 2.15 11.77 20.94
CA ASN A 93 1.27 12.73 20.27
C ASN A 93 0.21 11.99 19.45
N ALA A 94 0.60 10.94 18.73
CA ALA A 94 -0.32 10.17 17.88
C ALA A 94 -1.45 9.51 18.70
N LEU A 95 -1.13 9.00 19.90
CA LEU A 95 -2.10 8.39 20.82
C LEU A 95 -3.19 9.38 21.25
N ASP A 96 -2.84 10.64 21.55
CA ASP A 96 -3.79 11.69 21.91
C ASP A 96 -4.75 12.06 20.76
N LEU A 97 -4.31 11.82 19.53
CA LEU A 97 -4.98 12.24 18.30
C LEU A 97 -5.77 11.12 17.63
N LEU A 98 -5.76 9.91 18.19
CA LEU A 98 -6.56 8.77 17.69
C LEU A 98 -8.05 9.10 17.52
N ARG A 99 -8.55 10.05 18.31
CA ARG A 99 -9.94 10.50 18.31
C ARG A 99 -10.07 11.78 17.49
N GLY A 100 -10.86 11.77 16.42
CA GLY A 100 -11.14 12.95 15.60
C GLY A 100 -11.30 12.59 14.12
N ARG A 101 -12.28 13.20 13.44
CA ARG A 101 -12.50 13.02 11.99
C ARG A 101 -11.77 14.11 11.20
N VAL A 102 -10.44 14.11 11.33
CA VAL A 102 -9.51 15.01 10.63
C VAL A 102 -8.39 14.15 10.07
N ALA A 103 -7.80 14.56 8.94
CA ALA A 103 -6.62 13.91 8.38
C ALA A 103 -5.42 14.03 9.34
N LYS A 104 -4.62 12.96 9.44
CA LYS A 104 -3.54 12.87 10.44
C LYS A 104 -2.25 12.35 9.82
N ILE A 105 -1.17 13.03 10.12
CA ILE A 105 0.19 12.66 9.73
C ILE A 105 0.99 12.36 10.99
N LEU A 106 1.77 11.27 10.99
CA LEU A 106 2.74 10.94 12.02
C LEU A 106 4.15 11.00 11.46
N VAL A 107 4.97 11.90 12.01
CA VAL A 107 6.38 12.05 11.65
C VAL A 107 7.26 11.22 12.56
N CYS A 108 7.97 10.25 11.98
CA CYS A 108 8.90 9.37 12.67
C CYS A 108 10.32 9.96 12.61
N HIS A 109 10.77 10.56 13.72
CA HIS A 109 12.09 11.18 13.85
C HIS A 109 13.19 10.19 14.26
N ASN A 110 12.84 9.16 15.01
CA ASN A 110 13.77 8.14 15.54
C ASN A 110 13.57 6.80 14.83
N ARG A 111 14.58 5.93 14.89
CA ARG A 111 14.45 4.51 14.50
C ARG A 111 13.55 3.74 15.47
N LYS A 112 12.81 2.75 14.96
CA LYS A 112 12.00 1.79 15.75
C LYS A 112 12.90 1.00 16.71
N THR A 113 14.10 0.64 16.27
CA THR A 113 15.09 -0.06 17.10
C THR A 113 15.47 0.76 18.34
N PHE A 114 15.69 2.07 18.19
CA PHE A 114 15.91 2.96 19.34
C PHE A 114 14.70 3.04 20.27
N LEU A 115 13.47 3.06 19.74
CA LEU A 115 12.26 3.08 20.57
C LEU A 115 12.08 1.80 21.40
N ARG A 116 12.46 0.64 20.86
CA ARG A 116 12.41 -0.64 21.58
C ARG A 116 13.34 -0.65 22.77
N GLU A 117 14.59 -0.21 22.58
CA GLU A 117 15.61 -0.21 23.63
C GLU A 117 15.42 0.91 24.65
N ALA A 118 14.85 2.05 24.25
CA ALA A 118 14.55 3.17 25.15
C ALA A 118 13.27 2.96 25.98
N ALA A 119 12.42 1.98 25.65
CA ALA A 119 11.18 1.71 26.35
C ALA A 119 11.43 0.90 27.64
N THR A 120 11.56 1.59 28.78
CA THR A 120 11.57 0.96 30.10
C THR A 120 10.14 0.55 30.48
N VAL A 121 9.77 -0.71 30.29
CA VAL A 121 8.57 -1.29 30.92
C VAL A 121 8.99 -2.46 31.80
N GLU A 122 8.70 -2.35 33.10
CA GLU A 122 8.74 -3.48 34.01
C GLU A 122 7.66 -4.48 33.59
N THR A 123 8.09 -5.67 33.16
CA THR A 123 7.27 -6.87 32.89
C THR A 123 6.39 -6.86 31.61
N GLY A 124 6.98 -7.22 30.47
CA GLY A 124 6.24 -7.59 29.25
C GLY A 124 7.13 -7.68 27.99
N ASP A 125 6.65 -8.39 26.96
CA ASP A 125 7.28 -8.40 25.63
C ASP A 125 7.03 -7.04 24.93
N VAL A 126 7.98 -6.12 25.11
CA VAL A 126 7.98 -4.74 24.58
C VAL A 126 7.83 -4.73 23.06
N GLY A 127 8.36 -5.75 22.36
CA GLY A 127 8.27 -5.86 20.92
C GLY A 127 6.83 -6.01 20.43
N GLU A 128 6.07 -6.91 21.05
CA GLU A 128 4.67 -7.17 20.68
C GLU A 128 3.76 -5.95 20.97
N ALA A 129 4.04 -5.21 22.06
CA ALA A 129 3.30 -4.00 22.40
C ALA A 129 3.50 -2.88 21.37
N ILE A 130 4.74 -2.67 20.91
CA ILE A 130 5.06 -1.67 19.88
C ILE A 130 4.42 -2.06 18.54
N GLU A 131 4.48 -3.33 18.14
CA GLU A 131 3.85 -3.77 16.88
C GLU A 131 2.31 -3.61 16.91
N ARG A 132 1.66 -3.92 18.03
CA ARG A 132 0.22 -3.65 18.22
C ARG A 132 -0.11 -2.17 18.12
N LEU A 133 0.72 -1.30 18.70
CA LEU A 133 0.55 0.14 18.62
C LEU A 133 0.68 0.64 17.17
N LEU A 134 1.74 0.25 16.47
CA LEU A 134 1.97 0.61 15.07
C LEU A 134 0.83 0.12 14.16
N ALA A 135 0.35 -1.10 14.37
CA ALA A 135 -0.78 -1.66 13.63
C ALA A 135 -2.08 -0.87 13.81
N ARG A 136 -2.26 -0.21 14.96
CA ARG A 136 -3.40 0.69 15.22
C ARG A 136 -3.18 2.06 14.62
N LEU A 137 -1.98 2.63 14.75
CA LEU A 137 -1.66 3.95 14.21
C LEU A 137 -1.77 3.97 12.67
N ARG A 138 -1.33 2.94 11.96
CA ARG A 138 -1.43 2.85 10.49
C ARG A 138 -2.85 2.87 9.93
N GLN A 139 -3.87 2.60 10.75
CA GLN A 139 -5.25 2.64 10.30
C GLN A 139 -5.79 4.07 10.21
N VAL A 140 -5.12 5.02 10.85
CA VAL A 140 -5.66 6.38 11.06
C VAL A 140 -4.63 7.50 10.84
N PHE A 141 -3.34 7.17 10.71
CA PHE A 141 -2.27 8.10 10.38
C PHE A 141 -1.61 7.72 9.06
N GLU A 142 -1.30 8.74 8.27
CA GLU A 142 -0.27 8.66 7.25
C GLU A 142 1.12 8.78 7.91
N PHE A 143 2.03 7.87 7.57
CA PHE A 143 3.39 7.86 8.11
C PHE A 143 4.33 8.68 7.23
N VAL A 144 5.10 9.57 7.86
CA VAL A 144 6.19 10.32 7.24
C VAL A 144 7.49 10.01 7.98
N PHE A 145 8.46 9.48 7.26
CA PHE A 145 9.80 9.19 7.77
C PHE A 145 10.77 10.28 7.32
N ILE A 146 11.67 10.71 8.21
CA ILE A 146 12.67 11.73 7.87
C ILE A 146 13.90 11.16 7.15
N SER A 147 13.99 9.84 6.97
CA SER A 147 15.03 9.17 6.19
C SER A 147 14.56 7.82 5.67
N GLU A 148 15.20 7.34 4.61
CA GLU A 148 14.92 6.03 4.05
C GLU A 148 15.26 4.90 5.04
N SER A 149 16.37 5.07 5.78
CA SER A 149 16.78 4.08 6.76
C SER A 149 15.80 3.96 7.92
N LYS A 150 15.17 5.06 8.35
CA LYS A 150 14.10 5.02 9.36
C LYS A 150 12.86 4.30 8.82
N ARG A 151 12.46 4.55 7.56
CA ARG A 151 11.35 3.81 6.94
C ARG A 151 11.62 2.29 6.90
N ALA A 152 12.83 1.91 6.47
CA ALA A 152 13.26 0.53 6.41
C ALA A 152 13.25 -0.15 7.80
N ASP A 153 13.74 0.55 8.83
CA ASP A 153 13.78 0.04 10.21
C ASP A 153 12.37 -0.17 10.80
N TYR A 154 11.38 0.66 10.45
CA TYR A 154 9.99 0.43 10.86
C TYR A 154 9.34 -0.74 10.11
N GLY A 155 9.69 -0.93 8.83
CA GLY A 155 9.05 -1.94 7.97
C GLY A 155 7.62 -1.58 7.57
N LEU A 156 7.27 -0.29 7.54
CA LEU A 156 5.93 0.21 7.24
C LEU A 156 5.92 1.06 5.97
N PRO A 157 4.81 1.07 5.20
CA PRO A 157 4.62 2.03 4.12
C PRO A 157 4.52 3.46 4.68
N GLY A 158 5.04 4.43 3.95
CA GLY A 158 4.97 5.85 4.31
C GLY A 158 5.90 6.70 3.44
N ARG A 159 5.69 8.02 3.45
CA ARG A 159 6.51 8.96 2.67
C ARG A 159 7.86 9.17 3.33
N VAL A 160 8.88 9.46 2.52
CA VAL A 160 10.19 9.91 3.02
C VAL A 160 10.38 11.39 2.67
N ILE A 161 10.43 12.23 3.70
CA ILE A 161 10.72 13.65 3.59
C ILE A 161 12.03 13.93 4.33
N LEU A 162 13.14 13.89 3.59
CA LEU A 162 14.47 14.24 4.11
C LEU A 162 14.47 15.68 4.64
N PRO A 163 15.21 16.01 5.72
CA PRO A 163 15.37 17.37 6.19
C PRO A 163 15.85 18.32 5.08
N GLY A 164 15.44 19.59 5.14
CA GLY A 164 15.88 20.62 4.20
C GLY A 164 16.79 21.65 4.87
N MET A 165 17.92 21.96 4.24
CA MET A 165 18.89 22.95 4.68
C MET A 165 18.92 24.17 3.76
N ASP A 166 18.97 25.34 4.36
CA ASP A 166 19.10 26.63 3.68
C ASP A 166 20.57 27.09 3.79
N VAL A 167 21.38 26.74 2.80
CA VAL A 167 22.83 27.03 2.85
C VAL A 167 23.14 28.53 2.86
N GLU A 168 22.20 29.39 2.47
CA GLU A 168 22.37 30.85 2.54
C GLU A 168 22.12 31.38 3.96
N GLU A 169 21.16 30.79 4.69
CA GLU A 169 20.93 31.13 6.11
C GLU A 169 22.11 30.73 7.00
N TYR A 170 22.70 29.56 6.74
CA TYR A 170 23.76 28.98 7.58
C TYR A 170 25.17 29.38 7.15
N GLY A 171 25.42 29.62 5.87
CA GLY A 171 26.75 29.85 5.30
C GLY A 171 27.60 30.91 6.01
N GLY A 172 28.92 30.87 5.83
CA GLY A 172 29.84 31.88 6.39
C GLY A 172 30.97 31.30 7.23
N TYR A 173 31.36 30.05 6.99
CA TYR A 173 32.47 29.43 7.68
C TYR A 173 33.80 30.17 7.49
N THR A 174 34.45 30.45 8.61
CA THR A 174 35.76 31.10 8.73
C THR A 174 36.78 30.17 9.38
N GLY A 175 36.37 29.33 10.33
CA GLY A 175 37.18 28.26 10.93
C GLY A 175 38.43 28.73 11.69
N GLU A 176 38.45 29.98 12.13
CA GLU A 176 39.58 30.66 12.75
C GLU A 176 39.90 30.18 14.17
N ILE A 177 38.92 29.62 14.88
CA ILE A 177 39.09 29.06 16.22
C ILE A 177 39.47 27.59 16.09
N GLN A 178 40.69 27.24 16.51
CA GLN A 178 41.19 25.85 16.61
C GLN A 178 40.54 25.09 17.79
N GLU A 179 39.23 24.92 17.74
CA GLU A 179 38.41 24.20 18.71
C GLU A 179 37.45 23.27 17.96
N ILE A 180 37.27 22.04 18.45
CA ILE A 180 36.30 21.06 17.95
C ILE A 180 34.93 21.37 18.54
N LEU A 181 33.89 21.35 17.72
CA LEU A 181 32.51 21.47 18.19
C LEU A 181 31.86 20.08 18.29
N ARG A 182 31.13 19.85 19.37
CA ARG A 182 30.20 18.73 19.57
C ARG A 182 28.82 19.32 19.84
N VAL A 183 27.77 18.80 19.20
CA VAL A 183 26.43 19.38 19.31
C VAL A 183 25.40 18.30 19.63
N GLY A 184 24.65 18.49 20.71
CA GLY A 184 23.61 17.56 21.13
C GLY A 184 23.01 17.91 22.49
N ASN A 185 21.76 17.54 22.70
CA ASN A 185 21.07 17.64 24.00
C ASN A 185 20.96 16.25 24.64
N ALA A 186 21.01 16.13 25.96
CA ALA A 186 20.83 14.87 26.67
C ALA A 186 21.61 13.71 26.01
N MET A 187 22.87 13.97 25.67
CA MET A 187 23.72 13.03 24.95
C MET A 187 24.03 11.82 25.82
N ARG A 188 24.28 12.04 27.11
CA ARG A 188 24.56 10.94 28.06
C ARG A 188 23.31 10.10 28.31
N GLU A 189 22.12 10.70 28.40
CA GLU A 189 20.87 9.93 28.50
C GLU A 189 20.56 9.16 27.21
N ARG A 190 21.07 9.62 26.06
CA ARG A 190 20.92 8.99 24.75
C ARG A 190 22.22 8.32 24.30
N ASN A 191 22.98 7.75 25.25
CA ASN A 191 24.34 7.25 24.98
C ASN A 191 24.38 6.13 23.93
N LEU A 192 23.34 5.29 23.85
CA LEU A 192 23.21 4.26 22.80
C LEU A 192 23.38 4.86 21.39
N MET A 193 22.85 6.06 21.19
CA MET A 193 22.92 6.77 19.93
C MET A 193 24.21 7.58 19.78
N PHE A 194 24.56 8.39 20.78
CA PHE A 194 25.65 9.37 20.67
C PHE A 194 27.04 8.81 20.94
N ASP A 195 27.14 7.71 21.69
CA ASP A 195 28.41 7.15 22.16
C ASP A 195 29.37 8.23 22.71
N VAL A 196 28.97 8.79 23.84
CA VAL A 196 29.70 9.89 24.49
C VAL A 196 31.11 9.48 24.87
N ASP A 197 31.32 8.21 25.24
CA ASP A 197 32.63 7.72 25.68
C ASP A 197 33.62 7.62 24.50
N LEU A 198 33.16 7.20 23.32
CA LEU A 198 33.96 7.31 22.09
C LEU A 198 34.33 8.77 21.79
N GLN A 199 33.38 9.70 21.94
CA GLN A 199 33.64 11.12 21.70
C GLN A 199 34.64 11.73 22.69
N GLU A 200 34.57 11.37 23.98
CA GLU A 200 35.55 11.80 24.98
C GLU A 200 36.95 11.29 24.63
N SER A 201 37.07 10.02 24.23
CA SER A 201 38.33 9.41 23.80
C SER A 201 38.92 10.09 22.56
N ALA A 202 38.11 10.34 21.54
CA ALA A 202 38.56 11.03 20.32
C ALA A 202 39.03 12.47 20.61
N CYS A 203 38.33 13.17 21.51
CA CYS A 203 38.63 14.55 21.89
C CYS A 203 39.71 14.70 22.98
N ALA A 204 40.24 13.61 23.55
CA ALA A 204 41.09 13.67 24.74
C ALA A 204 42.32 14.59 24.57
N GLY A 205 42.42 15.68 25.32
CA GLY A 205 43.53 16.63 25.18
C GLY A 205 43.50 17.52 23.93
N LEU A 206 42.43 17.48 23.13
CA LEU A 206 42.16 18.45 22.06
C LEU A 206 41.18 19.52 22.57
N ALA A 207 41.39 20.77 22.15
CA ALA A 207 40.47 21.85 22.47
C ALA A 207 39.10 21.56 21.85
N ASN A 208 38.06 21.44 22.69
CA ASN A 208 36.70 21.14 22.23
C ASN A 208 35.64 21.81 23.09
N ARG A 209 34.44 21.97 22.52
CA ARG A 209 33.27 22.56 23.15
C ARG A 209 32.02 21.75 22.83
N ILE A 210 31.15 21.61 23.83
CA ILE A 210 29.87 20.92 23.72
C ILE A 210 28.74 21.96 23.76
N ALA A 211 28.00 22.06 22.65
CA ALA A 211 26.84 22.93 22.51
C ALA A 211 25.54 22.14 22.71
N GLY A 212 24.84 22.42 23.80
CA GLY A 212 23.56 21.81 24.14
C GLY A 212 23.28 21.73 25.64
N VAL A 213 22.14 21.15 25.99
CA VAL A 213 21.68 20.94 27.36
C VAL A 213 21.84 19.46 27.71
N ASP A 214 22.76 19.15 28.62
CA ASP A 214 22.99 17.79 29.12
C ASP A 214 23.27 17.84 30.64
N PRO A 215 22.42 17.26 31.48
CA PRO A 215 22.59 17.23 32.94
C PRO A 215 23.83 16.47 33.43
N TYR A 216 24.36 15.52 32.63
CA TYR A 216 25.44 14.61 33.01
C TYR A 216 26.77 14.93 32.32
N LEU A 217 26.80 15.95 31.47
CA LEU A 217 28.02 16.55 30.91
C LEU A 217 28.18 17.99 31.41
N PRO A 218 28.87 18.22 32.53
CA PRO A 218 28.99 19.54 33.15
C PRO A 218 29.66 20.61 32.28
N ALA A 219 30.33 20.22 31.19
CA ALA A 219 30.94 21.13 30.21
C ALA A 219 29.95 21.56 29.11
N ALA A 220 28.82 20.88 28.95
CA ALA A 220 27.81 21.23 27.95
C ALA A 220 27.16 22.58 28.29
N ARG A 221 27.16 23.49 27.32
CA ARG A 221 26.51 24.80 27.46
C ARG A 221 25.59 25.03 26.26
N PRO A 222 24.33 25.46 26.48
CA PRO A 222 23.46 25.85 25.38
C PRO A 222 23.99 27.12 24.70
N ALA A 223 23.70 27.29 23.40
CA ALA A 223 23.94 28.56 22.71
C ALA A 223 23.01 29.65 23.28
N GLU A 224 23.49 30.89 23.33
CA GLU A 224 22.74 32.02 23.90
C GLU A 224 21.65 32.55 22.96
N SER A 225 21.89 32.43 21.64
CA SER A 225 21.00 32.85 20.57
C SER A 225 21.18 31.97 19.32
N PHE A 226 20.29 32.08 18.33
CA PHE A 226 20.52 31.44 17.03
C PHE A 226 21.76 31.99 16.32
N ALA A 227 22.03 33.30 16.46
CA ALA A 227 23.24 33.92 15.94
C ALA A 227 24.50 33.35 16.61
N ASP A 228 24.46 33.15 17.93
CA ASP A 228 25.55 32.50 18.68
C ASP A 228 25.75 31.05 18.21
N LEU A 229 24.68 30.29 17.97
CA LEU A 229 24.82 28.93 17.40
C LEU A 229 25.46 28.95 16.00
N LEU A 230 25.08 29.89 15.14
CA LEU A 230 25.72 30.05 13.83
C LEU A 230 27.19 30.44 13.97
N ASP A 231 27.53 31.32 14.91
CA ASP A 231 28.91 31.67 15.22
C ASP A 231 29.68 30.44 15.73
N LEU A 232 29.06 29.55 16.52
CA LEU A 232 29.66 28.28 16.92
C LEU A 232 30.06 27.45 15.69
N TYR A 233 29.16 27.27 14.73
CA TYR A 233 29.46 26.51 13.52
C TYR A 233 30.43 27.22 12.56
N ARG A 234 30.34 28.55 12.42
CA ARG A 234 31.13 29.31 11.44
C ARG A 234 32.58 29.49 11.86
N THR A 235 32.82 29.72 13.15
CA THR A 235 34.14 30.15 13.64
C THR A 235 35.04 28.99 14.09
N ARG A 236 34.46 27.85 14.48
CA ARG A 236 35.21 26.69 15.00
C ARG A 236 35.76 25.82 13.90
N ARG A 237 36.81 25.08 14.22
CA ARG A 237 37.56 24.35 13.23
C ARG A 237 36.73 23.28 12.53
N CYS A 238 36.16 22.37 13.29
CA CYS A 238 35.50 21.19 12.75
C CYS A 238 34.51 20.62 13.76
N LEU A 239 33.57 19.82 13.25
CA LEU A 239 32.52 19.17 14.03
C LEU A 239 32.96 17.73 14.25
N LEU A 240 32.86 17.23 15.47
CA LEU A 240 32.83 15.78 15.71
C LEU A 240 31.37 15.32 15.73
N HIS A 241 31.01 14.46 14.79
CA HIS A 241 29.68 13.85 14.69
C HIS A 241 29.74 12.34 14.92
N VAL A 242 29.16 11.86 16.02
CA VAL A 242 29.13 10.44 16.34
C VAL A 242 27.68 10.01 16.54
N THR A 243 27.25 9.09 15.68
CA THR A 243 25.97 8.39 15.78
C THR A 243 26.15 6.92 15.45
N ARG A 244 25.60 6.05 16.30
CA ARG A 244 25.63 4.59 16.10
C ARG A 244 24.58 4.16 15.08
N GLN A 245 25.01 3.42 14.06
CA GLN A 245 24.19 3.05 12.90
C GLN A 245 22.93 2.25 13.25
N GLU A 246 22.96 1.50 14.36
CA GLU A 246 21.86 0.71 14.86
C GLU A 246 20.69 1.59 15.33
N TYR A 247 21.00 2.80 15.81
CA TYR A 247 20.05 3.64 16.54
C TYR A 247 19.74 4.96 15.83
N GLU A 248 20.61 5.42 14.94
CA GLU A 248 20.46 6.69 14.23
C GLU A 248 21.10 6.64 12.85
N ASP A 249 20.62 7.54 11.98
CA ASP A 249 21.24 7.77 10.69
C ASP A 249 22.67 8.32 10.85
N GLY A 250 23.49 8.19 9.81
CA GLY A 250 24.85 8.73 9.77
C GLY A 250 24.91 10.25 9.66
N TYR A 251 23.78 10.91 9.96
CA TYR A 251 23.60 12.34 10.03
C TYR A 251 22.40 12.68 10.91
N ASN A 252 22.45 13.86 11.50
CA ASN A 252 21.30 14.52 12.13
C ASN A 252 21.29 16.00 11.73
N LEU A 253 20.31 16.77 12.22
CA LEU A 253 20.23 18.19 11.90
C LEU A 253 21.51 18.96 12.27
N ALA A 254 22.16 18.67 13.40
CA ALA A 254 23.38 19.38 13.78
C ALA A 254 24.54 19.17 12.79
N MET A 255 24.70 17.94 12.28
CA MET A 255 25.67 17.66 11.22
C MET A 255 25.34 18.42 9.93
N LEU A 256 24.07 18.39 9.51
CA LEU A 256 23.63 19.06 8.29
C LEU A 256 23.77 20.60 8.40
N GLU A 257 23.55 21.16 9.58
CA GLU A 257 23.75 22.58 9.88
C GLU A 257 25.23 22.98 9.81
N ALA A 258 26.13 22.18 10.38
CA ALA A 258 27.57 22.40 10.27
C ALA A 258 28.02 22.37 8.81
N MET A 259 27.63 21.33 8.07
CA MET A 259 27.91 21.21 6.65
C MET A 259 27.34 22.41 5.86
N ALA A 260 26.12 22.85 6.15
CA ALA A 260 25.50 24.02 5.50
C ALA A 260 26.29 25.32 5.75
N CYS A 261 26.90 25.48 6.93
CA CYS A 261 27.80 26.61 7.22
C CYS A 261 29.06 26.58 6.34
N GLY A 262 29.45 25.40 5.85
CA GLY A 262 30.76 25.12 5.26
C GLY A 262 31.79 24.64 6.28
N MET A 263 31.34 24.19 7.45
CA MET A 263 32.20 23.66 8.50
C MET A 263 32.54 22.19 8.19
N PRO A 264 33.83 21.81 8.21
CA PRO A 264 34.23 20.42 7.97
C PRO A 264 33.76 19.53 9.12
N VAL A 265 33.32 18.32 8.77
CA VAL A 265 32.81 17.34 9.72
C VAL A 265 33.75 16.14 9.75
N VAL A 266 34.13 15.72 10.96
CA VAL A 266 34.69 14.40 11.25
C VAL A 266 33.57 13.53 11.80
N ALA A 267 33.24 12.43 11.14
CA ALA A 267 32.11 11.58 11.49
C ALA A 267 32.51 10.13 11.75
N LEU A 268 31.81 9.47 12.68
CA LEU A 268 31.87 8.00 12.81
C LEU A 268 31.33 7.35 11.51
N ALA A 269 32.00 6.30 11.05
CA ALA A 269 31.61 5.52 9.89
C ALA A 269 30.16 5.03 10.01
N ASN A 270 29.35 5.35 9.00
CA ASN A 270 27.94 4.99 8.95
C ASN A 270 27.47 4.93 7.49
N ASN A 271 26.84 3.81 7.12
CA ASN A 271 26.42 3.52 5.74
C ASN A 271 25.37 4.51 5.19
N THR A 272 24.67 5.20 6.07
CA THR A 272 23.62 6.16 5.70
C THR A 272 24.12 7.61 5.75
N SER A 273 25.38 7.83 6.10
CA SER A 273 25.98 9.15 6.13
C SER A 273 26.02 9.77 4.73
N PRO A 274 25.76 11.09 4.59
CA PRO A 274 25.89 11.75 3.31
C PRO A 274 27.35 11.97 2.90
N LEU A 275 28.32 11.71 3.78
CA LEU A 275 29.73 11.97 3.58
C LEU A 275 30.43 10.92 2.72
N THR A 276 31.40 11.40 1.97
CA THR A 276 32.45 10.67 1.27
C THR A 276 33.78 11.09 1.90
N HIS A 277 34.48 10.14 2.52
CA HIS A 277 35.75 10.38 3.20
C HIS A 277 36.74 11.14 2.30
N GLY A 278 37.35 12.21 2.84
CA GLY A 278 38.38 13.01 2.17
C GLY A 278 37.84 14.02 1.15
N ARG A 279 36.53 14.03 0.87
CA ARG A 279 35.91 14.95 -0.09
C ARG A 279 35.06 16.02 0.58
N ASP A 280 34.05 15.58 1.33
CA ASP A 280 33.03 16.46 1.92
C ASP A 280 32.87 16.25 3.43
N GLY A 281 33.71 15.38 3.99
CA GLY A 281 33.95 15.15 5.42
C GLY A 281 35.11 14.16 5.59
N LEU A 282 35.53 13.97 6.83
CA LEU A 282 36.45 12.89 7.20
C LEU A 282 35.69 11.85 7.99
N VAL A 283 35.87 10.59 7.65
CA VAL A 283 35.15 9.48 8.27
C VAL A 283 36.15 8.57 8.96
N GLY A 284 35.93 8.27 10.23
CA GLY A 284 36.73 7.34 11.02
C GLY A 284 35.84 6.28 11.69
N ASP A 285 36.41 5.15 12.02
CA ASP A 285 35.77 3.96 12.62
C ASP A 285 36.11 3.76 14.11
N SER A 286 37.16 4.43 14.60
CA SER A 286 37.69 4.29 15.95
C SER A 286 37.98 5.65 16.60
N ALA A 287 38.25 5.66 17.91
CA ALA A 287 38.64 6.88 18.62
C ALA A 287 39.94 7.47 18.04
N GLU A 288 40.88 6.59 17.68
CA GLU A 288 42.19 6.92 17.15
C GLU A 288 42.10 7.54 15.75
N THR A 289 41.30 6.95 14.85
CA THR A 289 41.12 7.48 13.50
C THR A 289 40.35 8.79 13.51
N LEU A 290 39.27 8.88 14.30
CA LEU A 290 38.55 10.14 14.53
C LEU A 290 39.47 11.21 15.11
N ARG A 291 40.28 10.87 16.12
CA ARG A 291 41.28 11.77 16.70
C ARG A 291 42.29 12.25 15.67
N ALA A 292 42.84 11.35 14.85
CA ALA A 292 43.82 11.71 13.83
C ALA A 292 43.22 12.70 12.81
N HIS A 293 41.97 12.48 12.39
CA HIS A 293 41.26 13.40 11.52
C HIS A 293 40.97 14.75 12.18
N LEU A 294 40.55 14.75 13.45
CA LEU A 294 40.33 15.98 14.22
C LEU A 294 41.63 16.79 14.33
N GLN A 295 42.74 16.14 14.68
CA GLN A 295 44.06 16.77 14.75
C GLN A 295 44.49 17.33 13.40
N THR A 296 44.32 16.54 12.32
CA THR A 296 44.65 16.98 10.95
C THR A 296 43.90 18.25 10.57
N LEU A 297 42.59 18.32 10.86
CA LEU A 297 41.82 19.53 10.57
C LEU A 297 42.21 20.70 11.48
N LEU A 298 42.56 20.46 12.76
CA LEU A 298 43.07 21.50 13.66
C LEU A 298 44.38 22.12 13.16
N ASP A 299 45.25 21.31 12.57
CA ASP A 299 46.56 21.73 12.09
C ASP A 299 46.53 22.33 10.67
N ASP A 300 45.63 21.86 9.79
CA ASP A 300 45.54 22.28 8.39
C ASP A 300 44.25 23.07 8.10
N TRP A 301 44.38 24.41 8.05
CA TRP A 301 43.24 25.28 7.74
C TRP A 301 42.79 25.27 6.29
N GLU A 302 43.69 24.96 5.35
CA GLU A 302 43.32 24.91 3.93
C GLU A 302 42.54 23.63 3.63
N LEU A 303 42.95 22.50 4.22
CA LEU A 303 42.19 21.25 4.15
C LEU A 303 40.82 21.41 4.80
N ALA A 304 40.75 22.01 6.00
CA ALA A 304 39.49 22.27 6.69
C ALA A 304 38.49 23.06 5.82
N ARG A 305 38.95 24.12 5.14
CA ARG A 305 38.13 24.88 4.21
C ARG A 305 37.69 24.05 2.99
N THR A 306 38.58 23.24 2.45
CA THR A 306 38.31 22.41 1.27
C THR A 306 37.25 21.35 1.57
N ILE A 307 37.45 20.60 2.66
CA ILE A 307 36.50 19.58 3.14
C ILE A 307 35.14 20.22 3.49
N GLY A 308 35.16 21.34 4.21
CA GLY A 308 33.96 22.06 4.59
C GLY A 308 33.16 22.60 3.39
N ALA A 309 33.84 23.11 2.37
CA ALA A 309 33.22 23.52 1.11
C ALA A 309 32.56 22.34 0.38
N GLY A 310 33.22 21.18 0.34
CA GLY A 310 32.63 19.94 -0.17
C GLY A 310 31.38 19.53 0.61
N GLY A 311 31.43 19.63 1.95
CA GLY A 311 30.29 19.38 2.84
C GLY A 311 29.09 20.27 2.51
N ARG A 312 29.33 21.57 2.32
CA ARG A 312 28.28 22.53 1.93
C ARG A 312 27.66 22.20 0.58
N GLU A 313 28.46 21.85 -0.41
CA GLU A 313 27.96 21.43 -1.74
C GLU A 313 27.09 20.18 -1.63
N THR A 314 27.54 19.18 -0.86
CA THR A 314 26.78 17.95 -0.63
C THR A 314 25.44 18.21 0.05
N VAL A 315 25.39 19.11 1.05
CA VAL A 315 24.12 19.50 1.69
C VAL A 315 23.21 20.28 0.75
N ALA A 316 23.74 21.26 0.01
CA ALA A 316 22.96 22.01 -0.97
C ALA A 316 22.30 21.11 -2.02
N ARG A 317 23.00 20.05 -2.45
CA ARG A 317 22.52 19.09 -3.44
C ARG A 317 21.55 18.05 -2.86
N ARG A 318 21.89 17.44 -1.71
CA ARG A 318 21.15 16.28 -1.16
C ARG A 318 20.00 16.68 -0.23
N PHE A 319 20.09 17.83 0.42
CA PHE A 319 19.11 18.32 1.39
C PHE A 319 18.63 19.75 1.08
N PRO A 320 18.22 20.08 -0.17
CA PRO A 320 17.81 21.44 -0.50
C PRO A 320 16.51 21.80 0.22
N ILE A 321 16.47 22.98 0.86
CA ILE A 321 15.26 23.47 1.55
C ILE A 321 14.02 23.55 0.64
N GLY A 322 14.21 23.86 -0.65
CA GLY A 322 13.12 23.90 -1.63
C GLY A 322 12.39 22.55 -1.73
N ALA A 323 13.13 21.45 -1.85
CA ALA A 323 12.54 20.12 -1.96
C ALA A 323 11.82 19.70 -0.66
N PHE A 324 12.36 20.08 0.51
CA PHE A 324 11.69 19.85 1.79
C PHE A 324 10.34 20.59 1.85
N VAL A 325 10.32 21.87 1.46
CA VAL A 325 9.12 22.70 1.46
C VAL A 325 8.07 22.17 0.50
N GLU A 326 8.46 21.82 -0.73
CA GLU A 326 7.54 21.27 -1.74
C GLU A 326 6.92 19.95 -1.28
N LYS A 327 7.72 19.02 -0.75
CA LYS A 327 7.22 17.74 -0.25
C LYS A 327 6.28 17.90 0.94
N TRP A 328 6.58 18.81 1.87
CA TRP A 328 5.69 19.10 3.00
C TRP A 328 4.40 19.79 2.57
N ARG A 329 4.45 20.70 1.60
CA ARG A 329 3.24 21.31 1.04
C ARG A 329 2.33 20.26 0.42
N ALA A 330 2.87 19.40 -0.43
CA ALA A 330 2.12 18.30 -1.04
C ALA A 330 1.47 17.40 0.04
N ALA A 331 2.24 16.96 1.04
CA ALA A 331 1.71 16.11 2.11
C ALA A 331 0.57 16.80 2.90
N ILE A 332 0.68 18.10 3.17
CA ILE A 332 -0.35 18.87 3.90
C ILE A 332 -1.59 19.09 3.02
N GLU A 333 -1.42 19.48 1.76
CA GLU A 333 -2.52 19.75 0.84
C GLU A 333 -3.32 18.49 0.54
N GLU A 334 -2.66 17.38 0.26
CA GLU A 334 -3.31 16.09 0.03
C GLU A 334 -4.12 15.63 1.26
N ALA A 335 -3.54 15.76 2.47
CA ALA A 335 -4.24 15.46 3.71
C ALA A 335 -5.46 16.38 3.93
N ALA A 336 -5.33 17.67 3.61
CA ALA A 336 -6.43 18.63 3.76
C ALA A 336 -7.60 18.31 2.80
N GLU A 337 -7.32 17.97 1.53
CA GLU A 337 -8.33 17.58 0.55
C GLU A 337 -9.08 16.30 0.94
N GLU A 338 -8.40 15.34 1.57
CA GLU A 338 -9.05 14.15 2.10
C GLU A 338 -10.04 14.49 3.22
N SER A 339 -9.68 15.45 4.08
CA SER A 339 -10.54 15.96 5.15
C SER A 339 -11.82 16.63 4.63
N GLU A 340 -11.73 17.39 3.52
CA GLU A 340 -12.89 18.03 2.88
C GLU A 340 -13.88 17.02 2.28
N ARG A 341 -13.38 15.92 1.69
CA ARG A 341 -14.21 14.84 1.11
C ARG A 341 -15.04 14.09 2.16
N HIS A 342 -14.62 14.09 3.43
CA HIS A 342 -15.23 13.32 4.52
C HIS A 342 -16.22 14.11 5.39
N THR A 343 -16.56 15.35 5.02
CA THR A 343 -17.57 16.15 5.73
C THR A 343 -18.90 16.16 4.95
N PRO A 344 -19.94 15.41 5.34
CA PRO A 344 -21.18 15.39 4.59
C PRO A 344 -21.91 16.74 4.74
N ARG A 345 -22.07 17.46 3.62
CA ARG A 345 -22.93 18.65 3.52
C ARG A 345 -24.17 18.31 2.69
N THR A 346 -25.33 18.31 3.35
CA THR A 346 -26.74 18.32 2.83
C THR A 346 -27.51 16.97 2.83
N PRO A 347 -28.74 16.91 3.39
CA PRO A 347 -29.60 15.70 3.32
C PRO A 347 -30.23 15.49 1.92
N PRO A 348 -30.44 14.24 1.47
CA PRO A 348 -31.00 13.92 0.15
C PRO A 348 -32.51 14.26 0.05
N ARG A 349 -32.96 14.66 -1.14
CA ARG A 349 -34.38 14.92 -1.44
C ARG A 349 -35.25 13.64 -1.38
N PRO A 350 -36.53 13.71 -0.99
CA PRO A 350 -37.47 12.58 -1.03
C PRO A 350 -37.65 12.02 -2.45
N ARG A 351 -37.58 10.69 -2.63
CA ARG A 351 -37.80 9.98 -3.91
C ARG A 351 -39.19 9.38 -4.02
N ARG A 352 -39.62 9.05 -5.24
CA ARG A 352 -40.81 8.27 -5.57
C ARG A 352 -40.40 6.80 -5.79
N ILE A 353 -40.73 5.91 -4.86
CA ILE A 353 -40.32 4.50 -4.92
C ILE A 353 -41.53 3.63 -5.24
N LEU A 354 -41.47 2.86 -6.32
CA LEU A 354 -42.42 1.79 -6.61
C LEU A 354 -41.88 0.49 -6.01
N MET A 355 -42.54 0.01 -4.95
CA MET A 355 -42.12 -1.20 -4.25
C MET A 355 -42.99 -2.39 -4.65
N HIS A 356 -42.37 -3.49 -5.05
CA HIS A 356 -43.04 -4.71 -5.46
C HIS A 356 -42.65 -5.88 -4.56
N TYR A 357 -43.61 -6.47 -3.85
CA TYR A 357 -43.45 -7.68 -3.04
C TYR A 357 -44.82 -8.35 -2.83
N VAL A 358 -44.86 -9.51 -2.17
CA VAL A 358 -46.13 -10.14 -1.76
C VAL A 358 -46.50 -9.64 -0.37
N ALA A 359 -47.64 -8.97 -0.23
CA ALA A 359 -48.12 -8.50 1.06
C ALA A 359 -48.50 -9.69 1.95
N SER A 360 -47.72 -9.88 3.02
CA SER A 360 -48.03 -10.83 4.11
C SER A 360 -47.70 -10.21 5.46
N PRO A 361 -48.19 -10.79 6.57
CA PRO A 361 -47.85 -10.30 7.90
C PRO A 361 -46.36 -10.33 8.25
N PHE A 362 -45.55 -11.18 7.62
CA PHE A 362 -44.16 -11.46 8.05
C PHE A 362 -43.08 -11.26 6.97
N THR A 363 -43.43 -10.68 5.81
CA THR A 363 -42.47 -10.42 4.74
C THR A 363 -41.49 -9.28 5.08
N THR A 364 -40.22 -9.46 4.68
CA THR A 364 -39.20 -8.40 4.73
C THR A 364 -39.60 -7.15 3.94
N GLY A 365 -40.44 -7.31 2.90
CA GLY A 365 -40.97 -6.18 2.12
C GLY A 365 -41.72 -5.15 2.98
N ARG A 366 -42.41 -5.59 4.04
CA ARG A 366 -43.12 -4.71 4.97
C ARG A 366 -42.17 -3.84 5.81
N TYR A 367 -40.99 -4.37 6.16
CA TYR A 367 -39.99 -3.60 6.90
C TYR A 367 -39.32 -2.55 6.01
N PHE A 368 -39.04 -2.88 4.75
CA PHE A 368 -38.59 -1.90 3.77
C PHE A 368 -39.66 -0.85 3.46
N GLU A 369 -40.94 -1.24 3.36
CA GLU A 369 -42.05 -0.32 3.14
C GLU A 369 -42.17 0.68 4.30
N ALA A 370 -42.15 0.19 5.54
CA ALA A 370 -42.18 1.03 6.74
C ALA A 370 -40.99 2.00 6.79
N ALA A 371 -39.79 1.53 6.43
CA ALA A 371 -38.61 2.38 6.31
C ALA A 371 -38.76 3.45 5.21
N ALA A 372 -39.33 3.08 4.05
CA ALA A 372 -39.44 3.96 2.89
C ALA A 372 -40.46 5.07 3.11
N ARG A 373 -41.62 4.75 3.69
CA ARG A 373 -42.68 5.74 3.95
C ARG A 373 -42.26 6.86 4.92
N LYS A 374 -41.17 6.68 5.70
CA LYS A 374 -40.63 7.74 6.58
C LYS A 374 -40.04 8.93 5.82
N LYS A 375 -39.44 8.69 4.64
CA LYS A 375 -38.62 9.68 3.92
C LYS A 375 -38.95 9.82 2.43
N HIS A 376 -39.78 8.94 1.88
CA HIS A 376 -40.03 8.83 0.45
C HIS A 376 -41.53 8.70 0.16
N ARG A 377 -41.94 9.08 -1.05
CA ARG A 377 -43.28 8.82 -1.57
C ARG A 377 -43.29 7.40 -2.13
N VAL A 378 -44.06 6.51 -1.51
CA VAL A 378 -44.07 5.08 -1.86
C VAL A 378 -45.42 4.70 -2.47
N VAL A 379 -45.38 3.99 -3.59
CA VAL A 379 -46.53 3.23 -4.11
C VAL A 379 -46.15 1.76 -4.06
N THR A 380 -47.05 0.93 -3.53
CA THR A 380 -46.84 -0.52 -3.43
C THR A 380 -47.62 -1.30 -4.47
N ALA A 381 -47.03 -2.37 -4.98
CA ALA A 381 -47.63 -3.26 -5.96
C ALA A 381 -47.34 -4.73 -5.65
N GLY A 382 -48.24 -5.63 -6.05
CA GLY A 382 -48.06 -7.07 -5.94
C GLY A 382 -49.31 -7.79 -5.46
N LEU A 383 -49.18 -9.09 -5.18
CA LEU A 383 -50.27 -9.92 -4.69
C LEU A 383 -50.40 -9.80 -3.17
N ARG A 384 -51.63 -9.64 -2.67
CA ARG A 384 -51.94 -9.93 -1.27
C ARG A 384 -51.95 -11.44 -1.02
N CYS A 385 -51.11 -11.92 -0.10
CA CYS A 385 -51.06 -13.33 0.27
C CYS A 385 -52.45 -13.83 0.72
N PRO A 386 -53.00 -14.93 0.18
CA PRO A 386 -54.25 -15.51 0.66
C PRO A 386 -54.10 -16.15 2.05
N GLU A 387 -55.12 -16.03 2.91
CA GLU A 387 -55.14 -16.64 4.24
C GLU A 387 -54.97 -18.17 4.19
N ALA A 388 -55.49 -18.82 3.14
CA ALA A 388 -55.31 -20.25 2.94
C ALA A 388 -53.82 -20.63 2.82
N LEU A 389 -53.00 -19.79 2.17
CA LEU A 389 -51.56 -20.03 2.04
C LEU A 389 -50.85 -19.86 3.40
N LEU A 390 -51.24 -18.86 4.20
CA LEU A 390 -50.72 -18.69 5.57
C LEU A 390 -50.99 -19.93 6.44
N ARG A 391 -52.16 -20.57 6.28
CA ARG A 391 -52.49 -21.83 6.97
C ARG A 391 -51.59 -22.98 6.53
N THR A 392 -51.23 -23.08 5.24
CA THR A 392 -50.26 -24.09 4.76
C THR A 392 -48.84 -23.86 5.28
N TRP A 393 -48.49 -22.62 5.63
CA TRP A 393 -47.23 -22.28 6.29
C TRP A 393 -47.24 -22.50 7.81
N GLY A 394 -48.35 -23.06 8.32
CA GLY A 394 -48.48 -23.50 9.71
C GLY A 394 -48.87 -22.41 10.71
N PHE A 395 -49.48 -21.32 10.23
CA PHE A 395 -50.19 -20.35 11.07
C PHE A 395 -51.66 -20.76 11.21
N VAL A 396 -52.03 -21.24 12.40
CA VAL A 396 -53.37 -21.77 12.68
C VAL A 396 -54.35 -20.70 13.15
N ASP A 397 -53.84 -19.70 13.88
CA ASP A 397 -54.60 -18.53 14.35
C ASP A 397 -54.87 -17.53 13.23
N ASP A 398 -55.90 -16.70 13.40
CA ASP A 398 -56.22 -15.66 12.42
C ASP A 398 -55.08 -14.64 12.29
N PRO A 399 -54.68 -14.26 11.06
CA PRO A 399 -53.58 -13.33 10.86
C PRO A 399 -53.92 -11.92 11.35
N PRO A 400 -52.93 -11.17 11.84
CA PRO A 400 -53.11 -9.75 12.13
C PRO A 400 -53.46 -9.02 10.82
N PRO A 401 -54.23 -7.91 10.87
CA PRO A 401 -54.64 -7.20 9.66
C PRO A 401 -53.48 -6.83 8.74
N TYR A 402 -53.57 -7.26 7.47
CA TYR A 402 -52.64 -6.91 6.39
C TYR A 402 -53.44 -6.55 5.13
N ALA A 403 -53.33 -5.29 4.72
CA ALA A 403 -54.05 -4.73 3.60
C ALA A 403 -53.48 -5.22 2.26
N ALA A 404 -54.31 -5.15 1.22
CA ALA A 404 -53.82 -5.26 -0.16
C ALA A 404 -52.89 -4.07 -0.50
N HIS A 405 -52.07 -4.26 -1.52
CA HIS A 405 -51.26 -3.17 -2.07
C HIS A 405 -52.14 -2.08 -2.69
N GLU A 406 -51.57 -0.88 -2.85
CA GLU A 406 -52.21 0.20 -3.60
C GLU A 406 -52.48 -0.23 -5.06
N ILE A 407 -51.62 -1.09 -5.61
CA ILE A 407 -51.80 -1.77 -6.89
C ILE A 407 -51.82 -3.28 -6.66
N ASP A 408 -53.01 -3.82 -6.46
CA ASP A 408 -53.23 -5.27 -6.28
C ASP A 408 -53.08 -6.02 -7.61
N LEU A 409 -52.13 -6.96 -7.69
CA LEU A 409 -51.76 -7.67 -8.92
C LEU A 409 -51.86 -9.19 -8.74
N ALA A 410 -52.24 -9.89 -9.80
CA ALA A 410 -52.04 -11.34 -9.90
C ALA A 410 -50.55 -11.68 -10.03
N LEU A 411 -50.16 -12.93 -9.72
CA LEU A 411 -48.77 -13.40 -9.83
C LEU A 411 -48.23 -13.31 -11.26
N GLU A 412 -49.11 -13.51 -12.24
CA GLU A 412 -48.80 -13.52 -13.67
C GLU A 412 -48.90 -12.12 -14.31
N ALA A 413 -49.26 -11.10 -13.53
CA ALA A 413 -49.49 -9.76 -14.04
C ALA A 413 -48.20 -9.17 -14.67
N SER A 414 -48.38 -8.53 -15.82
CA SER A 414 -47.29 -7.86 -16.53
C SER A 414 -46.93 -6.52 -15.88
N CYS A 415 -45.74 -6.00 -16.19
CA CYS A 415 -45.38 -4.62 -15.84
C CYS A 415 -46.33 -3.60 -16.48
N ASP A 416 -47.02 -3.95 -17.56
CA ASP A 416 -47.93 -3.08 -18.30
C ASP A 416 -49.19 -2.78 -17.47
N GLU A 417 -49.80 -3.81 -16.89
CA GLU A 417 -50.94 -3.70 -16.00
C GLU A 417 -50.61 -2.88 -14.74
N MET A 418 -49.38 -3.02 -14.23
CA MET A 418 -48.89 -2.22 -13.11
C MET A 418 -48.79 -0.74 -13.49
N LEU A 419 -48.22 -0.42 -14.65
CA LEU A 419 -48.05 0.95 -15.15
C LEU A 419 -49.40 1.65 -15.40
N GLU A 420 -50.41 0.93 -15.91
CA GLU A 420 -51.76 1.48 -16.14
C GLU A 420 -52.48 1.90 -14.86
N ARG A 421 -52.14 1.27 -13.74
CA ARG A 421 -52.77 1.49 -12.43
C ARG A 421 -51.97 2.44 -11.53
N LEU A 422 -50.84 2.97 -11.99
CA LEU A 422 -50.10 4.00 -11.26
C LEU A 422 -50.92 5.29 -11.13
N PRO A 423 -50.83 6.01 -10.00
CA PRO A 423 -51.40 7.33 -9.88
C PRO A 423 -50.88 8.26 -10.99
N LYS A 424 -51.77 9.08 -11.58
CA LYS A 424 -51.42 9.95 -12.73
C LYS A 424 -50.27 10.93 -12.45
N ASP A 425 -50.03 11.28 -11.19
CA ASP A 425 -48.98 12.18 -10.74
C ASP A 425 -47.74 11.45 -10.17
N PHE A 426 -47.66 10.12 -10.37
CA PHE A 426 -46.60 9.29 -9.84
C PHE A 426 -45.80 8.64 -10.98
N THR A 427 -44.53 9.04 -11.09
CA THR A 427 -43.53 8.40 -11.94
C THR A 427 -42.42 7.88 -11.02
N PRO A 428 -42.13 6.56 -10.99
CA PRO A 428 -41.14 6.03 -10.06
C PRO A 428 -39.72 6.50 -10.40
N ASP A 429 -39.00 6.97 -9.39
CA ASP A 429 -37.56 7.26 -9.44
C ASP A 429 -36.72 6.01 -9.14
N LEU A 430 -37.33 4.98 -8.56
CA LEU A 430 -36.75 3.67 -8.27
C LEU A 430 -37.84 2.61 -8.26
N TYR A 431 -37.60 1.49 -8.93
CA TYR A 431 -38.37 0.26 -8.78
C TYR A 431 -37.61 -0.71 -7.86
N LEU A 432 -38.21 -1.09 -6.74
CA LEU A 432 -37.60 -1.97 -5.74
C LEU A 432 -38.43 -3.24 -5.59
N TRP A 433 -37.87 -4.37 -6.01
CA TRP A 433 -38.47 -5.69 -5.85
C TRP A 433 -37.88 -6.39 -4.62
N ILE A 434 -38.73 -6.80 -3.68
CA ILE A 434 -38.29 -7.50 -2.48
C ILE A 434 -38.75 -8.95 -2.55
N ASP A 435 -37.80 -9.87 -2.47
CA ASP A 435 -38.10 -11.29 -2.53
C ASP A 435 -39.04 -11.69 -1.38
N SER A 436 -40.13 -12.36 -1.76
CA SER A 436 -41.17 -12.87 -0.87
C SER A 436 -41.50 -14.33 -1.18
N GLY A 437 -40.55 -15.08 -1.77
CA GLY A 437 -40.71 -16.50 -2.08
C GLY A 437 -41.29 -16.80 -3.47
N VAL A 438 -41.54 -15.77 -4.29
CA VAL A 438 -42.05 -15.92 -5.66
C VAL A 438 -40.91 -16.36 -6.60
N LYS A 439 -41.22 -17.15 -7.64
CA LYS A 439 -40.24 -17.69 -8.60
C LYS A 439 -40.19 -16.94 -9.94
N HIS A 440 -41.03 -15.93 -10.10
CA HIS A 440 -41.19 -15.17 -11.34
C HIS A 440 -41.20 -13.67 -11.07
N VAL A 441 -40.64 -12.91 -12.02
CA VAL A 441 -40.75 -11.46 -12.07
C VAL A 441 -41.78 -11.06 -13.13
N PRO A 442 -42.43 -9.88 -13.01
CA PRO A 442 -43.35 -9.40 -14.03
C PRO A 442 -42.69 -9.33 -15.41
N ALA A 443 -43.41 -9.72 -16.45
CA ALA A 443 -42.94 -9.53 -17.82
C ALA A 443 -42.79 -8.03 -18.14
N HIS A 444 -41.91 -7.69 -19.09
CA HIS A 444 -41.72 -6.34 -19.62
C HIS A 444 -41.20 -5.28 -18.62
N LEU A 445 -40.46 -5.68 -17.57
CA LEU A 445 -39.83 -4.74 -16.62
C LEU A 445 -38.96 -3.65 -17.28
N ALA A 446 -38.42 -3.91 -18.48
CA ALA A 446 -37.66 -2.93 -19.26
C ALA A 446 -38.46 -1.65 -19.61
N ARG A 447 -39.80 -1.68 -19.54
CA ARG A 447 -40.65 -0.49 -19.74
C ARG A 447 -40.59 0.51 -18.59
N LEU A 448 -40.12 0.11 -17.42
CA LEU A 448 -39.84 1.04 -16.33
C LEU A 448 -38.59 1.84 -16.66
N GLY A 449 -38.77 3.11 -17.00
CA GLY A 449 -37.70 4.05 -17.31
C GLY A 449 -36.87 4.53 -16.10
N CYS A 450 -36.80 3.73 -15.03
CA CYS A 450 -36.08 4.04 -13.80
C CYS A 450 -35.14 2.90 -13.39
N PRO A 451 -34.19 3.15 -12.47
CA PRO A 451 -33.37 2.11 -11.86
C PRO A 451 -34.23 1.04 -11.19
N LYS A 452 -33.83 -0.22 -11.37
CA LYS A 452 -34.48 -1.44 -10.86
C LYS A 452 -33.53 -2.13 -9.91
N ALA A 453 -33.92 -2.28 -8.66
CA ALA A 453 -33.16 -3.01 -7.65
C ALA A 453 -33.98 -4.20 -7.13
N CYS A 454 -33.30 -5.31 -6.85
CA CYS A 454 -33.88 -6.42 -6.12
C CYS A 454 -33.14 -6.69 -4.81
N TYR A 455 -33.89 -7.05 -3.76
CA TYR A 455 -33.36 -7.57 -2.51
C TYR A 455 -33.75 -9.04 -2.37
N LEU A 456 -32.77 -9.93 -2.49
CA LEU A 456 -32.94 -11.37 -2.51
C LEU A 456 -32.61 -11.98 -1.15
N ILE A 457 -33.50 -12.87 -0.68
CA ILE A 457 -33.37 -13.58 0.59
C ILE A 457 -33.48 -15.08 0.37
N ASP A 458 -32.91 -15.85 1.29
CA ASP A 458 -32.87 -17.32 1.26
C ASP A 458 -32.32 -17.86 -0.08
N THR A 459 -31.31 -17.18 -0.61
CA THR A 459 -30.74 -17.46 -1.94
C THR A 459 -30.12 -18.85 -2.06
N HIS A 460 -29.84 -19.52 -0.93
CA HIS A 460 -29.36 -20.89 -0.91
C HIS A 460 -30.44 -21.95 -1.22
N LEU A 461 -31.74 -21.62 -1.12
CA LEU A 461 -32.82 -22.60 -1.32
C LEU A 461 -33.09 -22.91 -2.80
N ASP A 462 -33.05 -21.89 -3.66
CA ASP A 462 -33.30 -22.01 -5.11
C ASP A 462 -32.32 -21.10 -5.90
N PRO A 463 -30.98 -21.31 -5.81
CA PRO A 463 -29.97 -20.36 -6.27
C PRO A 463 -30.08 -20.02 -7.76
N ASP A 464 -30.39 -21.00 -8.62
CA ASP A 464 -30.55 -20.78 -10.05
C ASP A 464 -31.78 -19.93 -10.40
N VAL A 465 -32.89 -20.11 -9.67
CA VAL A 465 -34.09 -19.29 -9.85
C VAL A 465 -33.81 -17.85 -9.43
N ARG A 466 -33.08 -17.65 -8.33
CA ARG A 466 -32.76 -16.31 -7.82
C ARG A 466 -31.71 -15.61 -8.70
N LEU A 467 -30.82 -16.37 -9.32
CA LEU A 467 -29.90 -15.86 -10.35
C LEU A 467 -30.67 -15.35 -11.57
N GLU A 468 -31.66 -16.11 -12.04
CA GLU A 468 -32.47 -15.69 -13.18
C GLU A 468 -33.29 -14.43 -12.86
N ILE A 469 -33.89 -14.37 -11.66
CA ILE A 469 -34.55 -13.17 -11.15
C ILE A 469 -33.58 -11.97 -11.16
N ALA A 470 -32.37 -12.14 -10.63
CA ALA A 470 -31.37 -11.07 -10.53
C ALA A 470 -31.01 -10.43 -11.88
N ARG A 471 -31.02 -11.21 -12.98
CA ARG A 471 -30.70 -10.73 -14.33
C ARG A 471 -31.66 -9.65 -14.86
N HIS A 472 -32.85 -9.52 -14.26
CA HIS A 472 -33.83 -8.50 -14.63
C HIS A 472 -33.62 -7.15 -13.94
N PHE A 473 -32.66 -7.03 -13.03
CA PHE A 473 -32.44 -5.84 -12.21
C PHE A 473 -31.08 -5.20 -12.49
N ASP A 474 -31.01 -3.88 -12.31
CA ASP A 474 -29.77 -3.12 -12.44
C ASP A 474 -28.87 -3.33 -11.20
N TYR A 475 -29.50 -3.62 -10.05
CA TYR A 475 -28.86 -3.84 -8.75
C TYR A 475 -29.41 -5.08 -8.06
N THR A 476 -28.51 -5.91 -7.54
CA THR A 476 -28.88 -7.11 -6.78
C THR A 476 -28.26 -7.07 -5.39
N PHE A 477 -29.10 -7.00 -4.37
CA PHE A 477 -28.69 -7.07 -2.97
C PHE A 477 -29.00 -8.46 -2.43
N LEU A 478 -28.01 -9.14 -1.87
CA LEU A 478 -28.16 -10.48 -1.30
C LEU A 478 -28.04 -10.42 0.21
N ALA A 479 -29.00 -11.05 0.92
CA ALA A 479 -28.94 -11.20 2.37
C ALA A 479 -27.80 -12.12 2.82
N GLN A 480 -27.55 -13.20 2.06
CA GLN A 480 -26.53 -14.21 2.32
C GLN A 480 -25.19 -13.81 1.68
N LYS A 481 -24.13 -13.67 2.50
CA LYS A 481 -22.79 -13.20 2.07
C LYS A 481 -22.16 -14.14 1.04
N ASP A 482 -22.21 -15.43 1.32
CA ASP A 482 -21.47 -16.45 0.56
C ASP A 482 -21.98 -16.62 -0.87
N GLN A 483 -23.18 -16.12 -1.17
CA GLN A 483 -23.78 -16.17 -2.50
C GLN A 483 -23.34 -15.02 -3.41
N VAL A 484 -22.76 -13.94 -2.88
CA VAL A 484 -22.42 -12.75 -3.68
C VAL A 484 -21.42 -13.05 -4.79
N GLU A 485 -20.32 -13.71 -4.46
CA GLU A 485 -19.30 -14.08 -5.44
C GLU A 485 -19.81 -15.09 -6.47
N TRP A 486 -20.71 -15.98 -6.05
CA TRP A 486 -21.33 -16.95 -6.95
C TRP A 486 -22.19 -16.28 -8.02
N PHE A 487 -22.94 -15.23 -7.65
CA PHE A 487 -23.74 -14.40 -8.57
C PHE A 487 -22.85 -13.58 -9.52
N ARG A 488 -21.79 -12.95 -9.01
CA ARG A 488 -20.86 -12.12 -9.81
C ARG A 488 -20.18 -12.92 -10.92
N ARG A 489 -19.66 -14.11 -10.58
CA ARG A 489 -19.01 -15.00 -11.57
C ARG A 489 -19.95 -15.48 -12.68
N ARG A 490 -21.26 -15.34 -12.51
CA ARG A 490 -22.30 -15.81 -13.46
C ARG A 490 -23.04 -14.66 -14.16
N GLY A 491 -22.45 -13.48 -14.18
CA GLY A 491 -22.89 -12.35 -15.00
C GLY A 491 -23.75 -11.31 -14.27
N VAL A 492 -23.94 -11.42 -12.95
CA VAL A 492 -24.61 -10.37 -12.15
C VAL A 492 -23.54 -9.49 -11.49
N ALA A 493 -22.94 -8.60 -12.28
CA ALA A 493 -21.81 -7.77 -11.85
C ALA A 493 -22.15 -6.85 -10.67
N ASN A 494 -23.38 -6.32 -10.62
CA ASN A 494 -23.87 -5.41 -9.57
C ASN A 494 -24.51 -6.15 -8.38
N ALA A 495 -23.99 -7.34 -8.05
CA ALA A 495 -24.37 -8.06 -6.84
C ALA A 495 -23.58 -7.55 -5.63
N ALA A 496 -24.25 -7.27 -4.52
CA ALA A 496 -23.64 -6.82 -3.27
C ALA A 496 -24.24 -7.52 -2.05
N TRP A 497 -23.41 -7.75 -1.04
CA TRP A 497 -23.90 -8.22 0.26
C TRP A 497 -24.62 -7.10 0.98
N LEU A 498 -25.88 -7.32 1.36
CA LEU A 498 -26.64 -6.43 2.21
C LEU A 498 -27.36 -7.28 3.26
N PRO A 499 -26.82 -7.42 4.47
CA PRO A 499 -27.36 -8.35 5.46
C PRO A 499 -28.74 -7.91 5.93
N LEU A 500 -29.49 -8.87 6.46
CA LEU A 500 -30.76 -8.63 7.13
C LEU A 500 -30.61 -7.65 8.30
N ALA A 501 -31.73 -7.20 8.84
CA ALA A 501 -31.78 -6.12 9.81
C ALA A 501 -32.99 -6.27 10.74
N CYS A 502 -33.07 -5.41 11.76
CA CYS A 502 -34.27 -5.29 12.58
C CYS A 502 -35.16 -4.11 12.12
N SER A 503 -36.46 -4.20 12.39
CA SER A 503 -37.37 -3.05 12.33
C SER A 503 -37.34 -2.31 13.67
N PRO A 504 -36.94 -1.03 13.72
CA PRO A 504 -36.98 -0.26 14.96
C PRO A 504 -38.38 -0.17 15.57
N GLU A 505 -39.43 -0.09 14.74
CA GLU A 505 -40.83 0.05 15.16
C GLU A 505 -41.32 -1.20 15.86
N LEU A 506 -41.07 -2.37 15.23
CA LEU A 506 -41.52 -3.65 15.76
C LEU A 506 -40.82 -3.99 17.08
N HIS A 507 -39.53 -3.66 17.19
CA HIS A 507 -38.70 -4.03 18.35
C HIS A 507 -38.59 -2.92 19.41
N ALA A 508 -39.32 -1.80 19.27
CA ALA A 508 -39.39 -0.71 20.26
C ALA A 508 -40.35 -1.02 21.43
N ILE A 509 -40.29 -2.24 21.98
CA ILE A 509 -41.27 -2.74 22.97
C ILE A 509 -40.95 -2.27 24.42
N GLY A 510 -39.86 -1.52 24.60
CA GLY A 510 -39.38 -1.07 25.91
C GLY A 510 -38.80 -2.21 26.76
N ARG A 511 -38.33 -1.89 27.97
CA ARG A 511 -37.82 -2.91 28.91
C ARG A 511 -39.02 -3.66 29.51
N ARG A 512 -39.08 -4.98 29.30
CA ARG A 512 -40.10 -5.87 29.86
C ARG A 512 -39.50 -6.77 30.94
N VAL A 513 -40.36 -7.31 31.79
CA VAL A 513 -39.95 -8.37 32.74
C VAL A 513 -39.61 -9.63 31.94
N ARG A 514 -38.44 -10.21 32.20
CA ARG A 514 -37.93 -11.40 31.51
C ARG A 514 -38.60 -12.66 32.05
N ASN A 515 -39.77 -13.01 31.51
CA ASN A 515 -40.62 -14.11 31.94
C ASN A 515 -40.15 -15.50 31.46
N TYR A 516 -39.44 -15.57 30.34
CA TYR A 516 -39.03 -16.83 29.70
C TYR A 516 -37.52 -17.04 29.78
N ASP A 517 -37.09 -18.28 29.98
CA ASP A 517 -35.67 -18.61 30.04
C ASP A 517 -35.06 -18.60 28.63
N VAL A 518 -35.70 -19.29 27.68
CA VAL A 518 -35.25 -19.40 26.29
C VAL A 518 -36.41 -19.20 25.33
N ALA A 519 -36.19 -18.46 24.25
CA ALA A 519 -37.14 -18.41 23.14
C ALA A 519 -36.51 -18.79 21.80
N TYR A 520 -37.35 -19.36 20.95
CA TYR A 520 -37.09 -19.58 19.53
C TYR A 520 -38.38 -19.30 18.76
N VAL A 521 -38.31 -18.46 17.73
CA VAL A 521 -39.45 -18.21 16.83
C VAL A 521 -39.06 -18.59 15.42
N GLY A 522 -39.85 -19.44 14.78
CA GLY A 522 -39.65 -19.92 13.41
C GLY A 522 -40.22 -21.32 13.19
N SER A 523 -39.87 -21.94 12.05
CA SER A 523 -40.30 -23.30 11.77
C SER A 523 -39.74 -24.29 12.79
N VAL A 524 -40.64 -25.11 13.34
CA VAL A 524 -40.37 -26.20 14.30
C VAL A 524 -40.69 -27.58 13.73
N ASP A 525 -41.27 -27.63 12.52
CA ASP A 525 -41.64 -28.86 11.82
C ASP A 525 -40.45 -29.43 11.06
N GLY A 526 -40.36 -30.77 10.97
CA GLY A 526 -39.28 -31.52 10.33
C GLY A 526 -39.18 -32.93 10.93
N ASP A 527 -38.36 -33.80 10.34
CA ASP A 527 -38.09 -35.11 10.93
C ASP A 527 -37.31 -34.91 12.25
N ALA A 528 -37.51 -35.78 13.24
CA ALA A 528 -36.70 -35.79 14.45
C ALA A 528 -35.21 -36.05 14.18
N THR A 529 -34.88 -36.55 12.97
CA THR A 529 -33.52 -36.71 12.46
C THR A 529 -32.88 -35.38 12.00
N ASP A 530 -33.67 -34.34 11.72
CA ASP A 530 -33.17 -33.03 11.29
C ASP A 530 -32.51 -32.26 12.45
N ARG A 531 -31.39 -31.60 12.16
CA ARG A 531 -30.55 -30.91 13.16
C ARG A 531 -31.33 -29.93 14.03
N ARG A 532 -32.09 -29.03 13.42
CA ARG A 532 -32.81 -27.96 14.12
C ARG A 532 -33.96 -28.51 14.99
N PRO A 533 -34.92 -29.31 14.47
CA PRO A 533 -35.96 -29.93 15.30
C PRO A 533 -35.40 -30.72 16.48
N ARG A 534 -34.28 -31.44 16.30
CA ARG A 534 -33.58 -32.15 17.38
C ARG A 534 -33.10 -31.20 18.48
N LEU A 535 -32.39 -30.12 18.13
CA LEU A 535 -31.91 -29.11 19.08
C LEU A 535 -33.06 -28.44 19.83
N LEU A 536 -34.11 -28.03 19.11
CA LEU A 536 -35.27 -27.36 19.71
C LEU A 536 -36.04 -28.28 20.67
N ARG A 537 -36.13 -29.59 20.37
CA ARG A 537 -36.71 -30.58 21.28
C ARG A 537 -35.87 -30.70 22.56
N ALA A 538 -34.55 -30.83 22.43
CA ALA A 538 -33.65 -30.92 23.57
C ALA A 538 -33.72 -29.66 24.47
N ILE A 539 -33.79 -28.47 23.87
CA ILE A 539 -33.98 -27.21 24.61
C ILE A 539 -35.34 -27.18 25.32
N ARG A 540 -36.42 -27.59 24.65
CA ARG A 540 -37.76 -27.64 25.26
C ARG A 540 -37.82 -28.59 26.45
N ASP A 541 -37.22 -29.77 26.33
CA ASP A 541 -37.19 -30.79 27.38
C ASP A 541 -36.34 -30.35 28.57
N ARG A 542 -35.23 -29.63 28.31
CA ARG A 542 -34.32 -29.14 29.36
C ARG A 542 -34.81 -27.86 30.04
N PHE A 543 -35.45 -26.97 29.31
CA PHE A 543 -35.91 -25.65 29.78
C PHE A 543 -37.45 -25.56 29.63
N PRO A 544 -38.23 -26.04 30.62
CA PRO A 544 -39.69 -26.09 30.52
C PRO A 544 -40.35 -24.70 30.45
N ASN A 545 -39.67 -23.65 30.92
CA ASN A 545 -40.09 -22.25 30.77
C ASN A 545 -39.55 -21.62 29.47
N SER A 546 -39.60 -22.38 28.37
CA SER A 546 -39.21 -21.91 27.04
C SER A 546 -40.42 -21.57 26.16
N ARG A 547 -40.24 -20.65 25.22
CA ARG A 547 -41.24 -20.31 24.19
C ARG A 547 -40.69 -20.63 22.81
N ILE A 548 -41.12 -21.77 22.26
CA ILE A 548 -40.62 -22.31 21.00
C ILE A 548 -41.82 -22.57 20.08
N GLY A 549 -41.85 -21.91 18.92
CA GLY A 549 -42.96 -22.07 17.98
C GLY A 549 -42.99 -21.04 16.85
N ARG A 550 -44.12 -21.00 16.14
CA ARG A 550 -44.46 -19.96 15.18
C ARG A 550 -45.38 -18.94 15.86
N PHE A 551 -45.05 -17.67 15.73
CA PHE A 551 -45.81 -16.56 16.34
C PHE A 551 -45.90 -15.41 15.35
N TRP A 552 -46.93 -14.58 15.45
CA TRP A 552 -47.03 -13.38 14.63
C TRP A 552 -45.93 -12.37 15.02
N PRO A 553 -45.49 -11.46 14.12
CA PRO A 553 -44.34 -10.60 14.39
C PRO A 553 -44.42 -9.77 15.68
N HIS A 554 -45.61 -9.25 16.02
CA HIS A 554 -45.81 -8.52 17.28
C HIS A 554 -45.63 -9.42 18.50
N GLU A 555 -46.21 -10.62 18.46
CA GLU A 555 -46.05 -11.62 19.52
C GLU A 555 -44.60 -12.11 19.62
N MET A 556 -43.92 -12.31 18.48
CA MET A 556 -42.49 -12.67 18.42
C MET A 556 -41.65 -11.62 19.15
N ALA A 557 -41.85 -10.34 18.83
CA ALA A 557 -41.08 -9.28 19.43
C ALA A 557 -41.37 -9.15 20.94
N GLU A 558 -42.61 -9.36 21.38
CA GLU A 558 -42.97 -9.44 22.80
C GLU A 558 -42.32 -10.63 23.50
N ILE A 559 -42.34 -11.81 22.90
CA ILE A 559 -41.69 -13.02 23.42
C ILE A 559 -40.20 -12.75 23.58
N TYR A 560 -39.51 -12.25 22.55
CA TYR A 560 -38.08 -11.91 22.65
C TYR A 560 -37.80 -10.85 23.71
N ALA A 561 -38.65 -9.83 23.86
CA ALA A 561 -38.51 -8.82 24.91
C ALA A 561 -38.75 -9.39 26.33
N GLN A 562 -39.47 -10.50 26.44
CA GLN A 562 -39.71 -11.24 27.68
C GLN A 562 -38.74 -12.42 27.88
N SER A 563 -37.88 -12.74 26.92
CA SER A 563 -36.93 -13.85 27.04
C SER A 563 -35.57 -13.39 27.51
N LYS A 564 -34.96 -14.16 28.43
CA LYS A 564 -33.57 -13.95 28.84
C LYS A 564 -32.60 -14.25 27.69
N ILE A 565 -32.83 -15.38 27.02
CA ILE A 565 -32.02 -15.86 25.90
C ILE A 565 -32.91 -16.10 24.67
N VAL A 566 -32.46 -15.66 23.50
CA VAL A 566 -32.99 -16.07 22.20
C VAL A 566 -32.00 -17.04 21.58
N PHE A 567 -32.47 -18.23 21.24
CA PHE A 567 -31.67 -19.26 20.60
C PHE A 567 -31.84 -19.18 19.08
N ASN A 568 -30.73 -19.30 18.34
CA ASN A 568 -30.72 -19.39 16.89
C ASN A 568 -29.94 -20.63 16.44
N ALA A 569 -30.46 -21.29 15.40
CA ALA A 569 -29.78 -22.34 14.66
C ALA A 569 -29.94 -22.05 13.17
N CYS A 570 -28.84 -21.69 12.50
CA CYS A 570 -28.82 -21.30 11.10
C CYS A 570 -29.16 -22.48 10.15
N VAL A 571 -29.60 -22.14 8.93
CA VAL A 571 -29.58 -23.08 7.79
C VAL A 571 -28.36 -22.72 6.96
N ASN A 572 -27.64 -23.72 6.43
CA ASN A 572 -26.58 -23.52 5.45
C ASN A 572 -25.49 -22.51 5.88
N HIS A 573 -25.23 -22.39 7.19
CA HIS A 573 -24.30 -21.40 7.73
C HIS A 573 -24.65 -19.95 7.38
N ASP A 574 -25.93 -19.61 7.22
CA ASP A 574 -26.35 -18.25 6.86
C ASP A 574 -26.85 -17.42 8.06
N VAL A 575 -26.49 -16.13 8.07
CA VAL A 575 -27.06 -15.14 9.00
C VAL A 575 -28.51 -14.86 8.61
N ASN A 576 -29.44 -15.18 9.51
CA ASN A 576 -30.89 -15.01 9.31
C ASN A 576 -31.48 -13.88 10.18
N MET A 577 -32.78 -13.56 9.99
CA MET A 577 -33.42 -12.43 10.67
C MET A 577 -33.38 -12.53 12.20
N ARG A 578 -33.43 -13.75 12.76
CA ARG A 578 -33.47 -13.99 14.21
C ARG A 578 -32.29 -13.39 14.94
N VAL A 579 -31.12 -13.35 14.28
CA VAL A 579 -29.91 -12.74 14.82
C VAL A 579 -30.16 -11.28 15.17
N PHE A 580 -30.81 -10.54 14.28
CA PHE A 580 -31.11 -9.12 14.47
C PHE A 580 -32.33 -8.91 15.37
N GLU A 581 -33.39 -9.69 15.19
CA GLU A 581 -34.66 -9.54 15.92
C GLU A 581 -34.50 -9.83 17.42
N GLY A 582 -33.80 -10.92 17.77
CA GLY A 582 -33.56 -11.30 19.17
C GLY A 582 -32.74 -10.24 19.93
N MET A 583 -31.64 -9.79 19.32
CA MET A 583 -30.80 -8.74 19.88
C MET A 583 -31.51 -7.39 19.94
N ALA A 584 -32.29 -7.00 18.93
CA ALA A 584 -33.03 -5.73 18.92
C ALA A 584 -34.06 -5.66 20.05
N SER A 585 -34.66 -6.78 20.43
CA SER A 585 -35.56 -6.93 21.60
C SER A 585 -34.81 -7.02 22.94
N GLY A 586 -33.48 -7.01 22.92
CA GLY A 586 -32.62 -6.92 24.10
C GLY A 586 -32.42 -8.23 24.86
N ALA A 587 -32.74 -9.37 24.24
CA ALA A 587 -32.36 -10.66 24.79
C ALA A 587 -30.91 -10.99 24.42
N LEU A 588 -30.24 -11.83 25.23
CA LEU A 588 -28.97 -12.41 24.81
C LEU A 588 -29.23 -13.36 23.64
N LEU A 589 -28.55 -13.17 22.52
CA LEU A 589 -28.57 -14.12 21.41
C LEU A 589 -27.49 -15.20 21.62
N ILE A 590 -27.90 -16.46 21.56
CA ILE A 590 -26.99 -17.61 21.41
C ILE A 590 -27.23 -18.21 20.02
N THR A 591 -26.18 -18.28 19.20
CA THR A 591 -26.26 -18.70 17.78
C THR A 591 -25.11 -19.61 17.40
N ASP A 592 -25.26 -20.41 16.34
CA ASP A 592 -24.14 -21.11 15.71
C ASP A 592 -23.34 -20.21 14.76
N GLU A 593 -22.18 -20.70 14.34
CA GLU A 593 -21.32 -20.07 13.33
C GLU A 593 -22.04 -19.97 11.98
N ALA A 594 -21.94 -18.79 11.36
CA ALA A 594 -22.53 -18.47 10.07
C ALA A 594 -21.63 -17.51 9.25
N GLY A 595 -21.60 -17.68 7.94
CA GLY A 595 -20.94 -16.80 6.98
C GLY A 595 -21.47 -15.38 7.08
N GLY A 596 -20.57 -14.42 7.36
CA GLY A 596 -20.93 -13.04 7.61
C GLY A 596 -21.15 -12.68 9.09
N LEU A 597 -21.16 -13.63 10.02
CA LEU A 597 -21.46 -13.34 11.43
C LEU A 597 -20.34 -12.55 12.11
N GLU A 598 -19.07 -12.94 11.90
CA GLU A 598 -17.88 -12.28 12.48
C GLU A 598 -17.61 -10.90 11.86
N ASP A 599 -18.09 -10.65 10.64
CA ASP A 599 -18.05 -9.32 10.02
C ASP A 599 -19.00 -8.32 10.71
N LEU A 600 -20.06 -8.82 11.36
CA LEU A 600 -21.13 -8.01 11.94
C LEU A 600 -21.03 -7.93 13.46
N PHE A 601 -20.57 -8.98 14.12
CA PHE A 601 -20.64 -9.14 15.57
C PHE A 601 -19.38 -9.78 16.16
N GLU A 602 -19.21 -9.63 17.47
CA GLU A 602 -18.04 -10.11 18.22
C GLU A 602 -18.55 -11.10 19.29
N ASP A 603 -18.04 -12.33 19.25
CA ASP A 603 -18.40 -13.40 20.17
C ASP A 603 -18.03 -13.03 21.62
N GLY A 604 -18.92 -13.32 22.57
CA GLY A 604 -18.78 -12.97 23.97
C GLY A 604 -18.99 -11.48 24.31
N LYS A 605 -19.26 -10.63 23.31
CA LYS A 605 -19.50 -9.19 23.50
C LYS A 605 -20.85 -8.73 22.99
N HIS A 606 -21.24 -9.11 21.77
CA HIS A 606 -22.53 -8.71 21.17
C HIS A 606 -23.55 -9.86 21.20
N LEU A 607 -23.05 -11.09 21.04
CA LEU A 607 -23.80 -12.35 21.05
C LEU A 607 -22.88 -13.44 21.59
N VAL A 608 -23.38 -14.67 21.71
CA VAL A 608 -22.58 -15.85 22.08
C VAL A 608 -22.68 -16.90 20.99
N VAL A 609 -21.53 -17.43 20.56
CA VAL A 609 -21.45 -18.43 19.50
C VAL A 609 -21.20 -19.83 20.08
N TYR A 610 -21.99 -20.81 19.64
CA TYR A 610 -21.73 -22.23 19.90
C TYR A 610 -21.20 -22.91 18.63
N ARG A 611 -20.14 -23.70 18.78
CA ARG A 611 -19.44 -24.35 17.64
C ARG A 611 -19.91 -25.77 17.40
N ARG A 612 -20.29 -26.48 18.47
CA ARG A 612 -20.88 -27.81 18.40
C ARG A 612 -22.27 -27.80 19.00
N ASP A 613 -23.17 -28.58 18.42
CA ASP A 613 -24.55 -28.74 18.90
C ASP A 613 -24.61 -29.16 20.39
N GLU A 614 -23.61 -29.93 20.84
CA GLU A 614 -23.42 -30.37 22.23
C GLU A 614 -23.24 -29.20 23.21
N ASP A 615 -22.65 -28.09 22.74
CA ASP A 615 -22.29 -26.93 23.56
C ASP A 615 -23.49 -25.98 23.77
N ALA A 616 -24.56 -26.12 22.97
CA ALA A 616 -25.71 -25.23 23.00
C ALA A 616 -26.42 -25.21 24.36
N ILE A 617 -26.74 -26.37 24.93
CA ILE A 617 -27.41 -26.46 26.24
C ILE A 617 -26.50 -25.96 27.38
N PRO A 618 -25.24 -26.40 27.50
CA PRO A 618 -24.30 -25.86 28.50
C PRO A 618 -24.15 -24.35 28.46
N LEU A 619 -24.11 -23.74 27.27
CA LEU A 619 -24.03 -22.28 27.12
C LEU A 619 -25.32 -21.59 27.60
N ILE A 620 -26.49 -22.14 27.26
CA ILE A 620 -27.76 -21.62 27.78
C ILE A 620 -27.77 -21.67 29.31
N GLU A 621 -27.41 -22.81 29.91
CA GLU A 621 -27.36 -22.96 31.38
C GLU A 621 -26.43 -21.95 32.02
N ARG A 622 -25.22 -21.78 31.47
CA ARG A 622 -24.23 -20.82 31.94
C ARG A 622 -24.79 -19.40 31.98
N TYR A 623 -25.38 -18.93 30.89
CA TYR A 623 -25.88 -17.55 30.80
C TYR A 623 -27.24 -17.34 31.48
N LEU A 624 -27.98 -18.41 31.81
CA LEU A 624 -29.11 -18.32 32.73
C LEU A 624 -28.63 -18.07 34.17
N MET A 625 -27.52 -18.68 34.58
CA MET A 625 -26.92 -18.50 35.91
C MET A 625 -26.15 -17.17 36.04
N ASP A 626 -25.42 -16.78 35.00
CA ASP A 626 -24.63 -15.54 34.97
C ASP A 626 -25.46 -14.36 34.44
N THR A 627 -26.22 -13.74 35.34
CA THR A 627 -27.08 -12.60 34.99
C THR A 627 -26.26 -11.37 34.57
N GLU A 628 -25.10 -11.13 35.17
CA GLU A 628 -24.31 -9.93 34.84
C GLU A 628 -23.74 -10.02 33.43
N ALA A 629 -23.12 -11.15 33.07
CA ALA A 629 -22.59 -11.35 31.73
C ALA A 629 -23.71 -11.36 30.68
N ARG A 630 -24.84 -12.03 30.97
CA ARG A 630 -25.99 -12.07 30.06
C ARG A 630 -26.50 -10.66 29.74
N GLU A 631 -26.80 -9.86 30.75
CA GLU A 631 -27.37 -8.52 30.55
C GLU A 631 -26.36 -7.57 29.89
N ARG A 632 -25.06 -7.68 30.21
CA ARG A 632 -23.99 -6.88 29.56
C ARG A 632 -23.90 -7.17 28.06
N ILE A 633 -23.84 -8.45 27.69
CA ILE A 633 -23.73 -8.86 26.28
C ILE A 633 -25.01 -8.50 25.52
N ALA A 634 -26.18 -8.79 26.10
CA ALA A 634 -27.47 -8.45 25.51
C ALA A 634 -27.63 -6.93 25.27
N ALA A 635 -27.20 -6.09 26.22
CA ALA A 635 -27.23 -4.64 26.08
C ALA A 635 -26.29 -4.13 24.98
N ALA A 636 -25.08 -4.69 24.89
CA ALA A 636 -24.11 -4.35 23.85
C ALA A 636 -24.61 -4.77 22.45
N GLY A 637 -25.13 -6.00 22.30
CA GLY A 637 -25.75 -6.48 21.06
C GLY A 637 -26.94 -5.63 20.64
N GLN A 638 -27.83 -5.30 21.58
CA GLN A 638 -28.99 -4.43 21.33
C GLN A 638 -28.58 -3.04 20.84
N ALA A 639 -27.60 -2.42 21.51
CA ALA A 639 -27.10 -1.09 21.14
C ALA A 639 -26.50 -1.08 19.73
N LEU A 640 -25.72 -2.11 19.39
CA LEU A 640 -25.11 -2.24 18.07
C LEU A 640 -26.16 -2.45 16.97
N VAL A 641 -27.06 -3.42 17.15
CA VAL A 641 -28.11 -3.73 16.15
C VAL A 641 -29.01 -2.52 15.89
N ARG A 642 -29.45 -1.82 16.95
CA ARG A 642 -30.32 -0.64 16.81
C ARG A 642 -29.62 0.57 16.17
N SER A 643 -28.30 0.67 16.26
CA SER A 643 -27.54 1.80 15.69
C SER A 643 -26.98 1.52 14.30
N ARG A 644 -26.77 0.25 13.91
CA ARG A 644 -26.06 -0.13 12.68
C ARG A 644 -26.79 -1.11 11.76
N HIS A 645 -27.80 -1.84 12.26
CA HIS A 645 -28.46 -2.93 11.52
C HIS A 645 -29.98 -2.80 11.50
N THR A 646 -30.47 -1.66 10.98
CA THR A 646 -31.91 -1.36 10.82
C THR A 646 -32.32 -1.34 9.35
N TYR A 647 -33.57 -1.66 9.05
CA TYR A 647 -34.09 -1.58 7.67
C TYR A 647 -34.09 -0.14 7.11
N ASP A 648 -34.11 0.89 7.96
CA ASP A 648 -33.84 2.28 7.57
C ASP A 648 -32.48 2.44 6.88
N LEU A 649 -31.42 1.85 7.46
CA LEU A 649 -30.07 1.91 6.93
C LEU A 649 -29.92 1.02 5.68
N ARG A 650 -30.60 -0.13 5.65
CA ARG A 650 -30.62 -1.01 4.47
C ARG A 650 -31.30 -0.34 3.29
N LEU A 651 -32.46 0.27 3.52
CA LEU A 651 -33.16 1.02 2.50
C LEU A 651 -32.30 2.19 2.01
N GLN A 652 -31.66 2.93 2.93
CA GLN A 652 -30.78 4.02 2.54
C GLN A 652 -29.64 3.52 1.64
N SER A 653 -29.05 2.35 1.95
CA SER A 653 -28.00 1.74 1.11
C SER A 653 -28.51 1.39 -0.29
N ILE A 654 -29.73 0.85 -0.40
CA ILE A 654 -30.38 0.54 -1.68
C ILE A 654 -30.68 1.84 -2.45
N VAL A 655 -31.22 2.84 -1.77
CA VAL A 655 -31.57 4.14 -2.36
C VAL A 655 -30.31 4.86 -2.81
N ASP A 656 -29.22 4.83 -2.06
CA ASP A 656 -27.95 5.47 -2.42
C ASP A 656 -27.33 4.81 -3.66
N ALA A 657 -27.36 3.48 -3.72
CA ALA A 657 -26.94 2.72 -4.90
C ALA A 657 -27.82 2.97 -6.13
N ALA A 658 -29.13 3.18 -5.94
CA ALA A 658 -30.03 3.59 -7.01
C ALA A 658 -29.95 5.10 -7.31
N ALA A 659 -29.43 5.90 -6.39
CA ALA A 659 -29.37 7.35 -6.48
C ALA A 659 -28.22 7.86 -7.32
N SER A 660 -27.12 7.11 -7.33
CA SER A 660 -26.08 7.25 -8.34
C SER A 660 -26.61 7.01 -9.77
N ASP A 661 -27.89 6.59 -9.93
CA ASP A 661 -28.48 6.07 -11.17
C ASP A 661 -29.80 6.61 -11.63
N SER A 662 -30.49 7.45 -10.87
CA SER A 662 -31.65 8.16 -11.41
C SER A 662 -31.29 9.15 -12.53
N GLU A 663 -29.99 9.33 -12.80
CA GLU A 663 -29.49 10.02 -13.99
C GLU A 663 -29.42 9.04 -15.20
N ARG A 664 -29.41 7.72 -14.97
CA ARG A 664 -28.87 6.68 -15.87
C ARG A 664 -29.82 6.01 -16.89
N GLY A 665 -30.29 6.74 -17.91
CA GLY A 665 -31.04 6.23 -19.09
C GLY A 665 -30.22 5.40 -20.11
N GLY A 666 -30.87 4.55 -20.93
CA GLY A 666 -30.25 3.53 -21.81
C GLY A 666 -29.76 3.98 -23.22
N TYR A 667 -29.17 3.01 -23.96
CA TYR A 667 -28.62 2.88 -25.34
C TYR A 667 -28.06 4.08 -26.14
N THR A 668 -28.44 5.31 -25.80
CA THR A 668 -27.71 6.56 -26.09
C THR A 668 -27.26 7.25 -24.79
N GLY A 669 -27.37 6.53 -23.67
CA GLY A 669 -27.34 7.10 -22.32
C GLY A 669 -26.28 6.49 -21.40
N GLU A 670 -26.48 6.71 -20.11
CA GLU A 670 -25.45 6.67 -19.08
C GLU A 670 -24.83 5.29 -18.83
N SER A 671 -25.43 4.21 -19.34
CA SER A 671 -24.89 2.84 -19.21
C SER A 671 -23.48 2.70 -19.78
N ARG A 672 -23.10 3.48 -20.82
CA ARG A 672 -21.73 3.48 -21.35
C ARG A 672 -20.69 4.00 -20.35
N PHE A 673 -21.11 4.76 -19.34
CA PHE A 673 -20.25 5.43 -18.37
C PHE A 673 -20.25 4.74 -16.99
N ARG A 674 -20.91 3.57 -16.85
CA ARG A 674 -20.97 2.75 -15.63
C ARG A 674 -19.92 1.63 -15.67
N PRO A 675 -19.46 1.09 -14.52
CA PRO A 675 -18.47 0.00 -14.49
C PRO A 675 -18.85 -1.19 -15.39
N GLY A 676 -17.92 -1.62 -16.24
CA GLY A 676 -18.11 -2.64 -17.28
C GLY A 676 -18.72 -2.12 -18.59
N GLY A 677 -19.09 -0.84 -18.66
CA GLY A 677 -19.55 -0.17 -19.87
C GLY A 677 -18.40 0.28 -20.78
N TYR A 678 -18.73 0.71 -22.00
CA TYR A 678 -17.74 1.06 -23.03
C TYR A 678 -16.67 2.08 -22.58
N TYR A 679 -17.07 3.15 -21.88
CA TYR A 679 -16.12 4.15 -21.36
C TYR A 679 -15.54 3.77 -19.99
N ALA A 680 -16.03 2.73 -19.34
CA ALA A 680 -15.78 2.46 -17.93
C ALA A 680 -15.29 1.02 -17.71
N ASN A 681 -14.06 0.75 -18.16
CA ASN A 681 -13.43 -0.56 -18.14
C ASN A 681 -12.02 -0.50 -17.52
N THR A 682 -11.66 -1.48 -16.70
CA THR A 682 -10.36 -1.56 -16.00
C THR A 682 -9.26 -2.24 -16.82
N ARG A 683 -9.58 -2.85 -17.97
CA ARG A 683 -8.64 -3.42 -18.98
C ARG A 683 -7.43 -4.15 -18.38
N PRO A 684 -7.61 -5.15 -17.50
CA PRO A 684 -6.52 -5.88 -16.85
C PRO A 684 -5.56 -6.51 -17.87
N GLU A 685 -6.07 -6.92 -19.03
CA GLU A 685 -5.29 -7.48 -20.14
C GLU A 685 -4.31 -6.47 -20.77
N VAL A 686 -4.59 -5.17 -20.71
CA VAL A 686 -3.66 -4.10 -21.12
C VAL A 686 -2.79 -3.68 -19.92
N ALA A 687 -3.38 -3.63 -18.73
CA ALA A 687 -2.72 -3.16 -17.50
C ALA A 687 -1.46 -3.96 -17.15
N GLN A 688 -1.43 -5.26 -17.45
CA GLN A 688 -0.26 -6.12 -17.24
C GLN A 688 1.00 -5.68 -18.03
N PHE A 689 0.83 -4.90 -19.11
CA PHE A 689 1.94 -4.42 -19.94
C PHE A 689 2.49 -3.07 -19.49
N VAL A 690 1.83 -2.39 -18.54
CA VAL A 690 2.32 -1.14 -17.97
C VAL A 690 3.57 -1.46 -17.14
N PRO A 691 4.76 -0.89 -17.46
CA PRO A 691 5.97 -1.18 -16.71
C PRO A 691 5.84 -0.80 -15.23
N LEU A 692 6.49 -1.55 -14.36
CA LEU A 692 6.55 -1.18 -12.95
C LEU A 692 7.45 0.04 -12.73
N GLY A 693 7.12 0.83 -11.71
CA GLY A 693 7.83 2.06 -11.41
C GLY A 693 7.42 3.26 -12.27
N VAL A 694 6.44 3.11 -13.17
CA VAL A 694 5.76 4.24 -13.82
C VAL A 694 5.20 5.17 -12.76
N ARG A 695 5.61 6.44 -12.78
CA ARG A 695 5.13 7.47 -11.87
C ARG A 695 4.10 8.36 -12.54
N ARG A 696 4.29 8.68 -13.82
CA ARG A 696 3.38 9.52 -14.60
C ARG A 696 2.88 8.77 -15.83
N LEU A 697 1.58 8.56 -15.88
CA LEU A 697 0.91 7.90 -17.00
C LEU A 697 -0.06 8.86 -17.70
N LEU A 698 -0.07 8.86 -19.03
CA LEU A 698 -1.12 9.50 -19.83
C LEU A 698 -1.98 8.44 -20.51
N ASP A 699 -3.27 8.42 -20.19
CA ASP A 699 -4.25 7.57 -20.84
C ASP A 699 -5.02 8.35 -21.91
N VAL A 700 -4.70 8.10 -23.17
CA VAL A 700 -5.37 8.75 -24.31
C VAL A 700 -6.59 7.90 -24.67
N GLY A 701 -7.77 8.53 -24.70
CA GLY A 701 -9.05 7.83 -24.76
C GLY A 701 -9.46 7.23 -23.42
N CYS A 702 -9.23 7.95 -22.31
CA CYS A 702 -9.37 7.38 -20.96
C CYS A 702 -10.80 7.00 -20.55
N GLY A 703 -11.81 7.36 -21.34
CA GLY A 703 -13.20 7.15 -20.98
C GLY A 703 -13.52 7.80 -19.63
N CYS A 704 -14.14 7.03 -18.72
CA CYS A 704 -14.47 7.39 -17.34
C CYS A 704 -13.29 7.26 -16.37
N GLY A 705 -12.08 6.91 -16.85
CA GLY A 705 -10.87 6.83 -16.04
C GLY A 705 -10.73 5.53 -15.22
N ASP A 706 -11.55 4.50 -15.49
CA ASP A 706 -11.49 3.23 -14.75
C ASP A 706 -10.16 2.49 -14.91
N PHE A 707 -9.62 2.43 -16.12
CA PHE A 707 -8.30 1.85 -16.41
C PHE A 707 -7.20 2.57 -15.64
N GLY A 708 -7.12 3.90 -15.79
CA GLY A 708 -6.16 4.72 -15.07
C GLY A 708 -6.29 4.61 -13.55
N ARG A 709 -7.52 4.56 -13.02
CA ARG A 709 -7.78 4.36 -11.59
C ARG A 709 -7.34 2.99 -11.09
N ALA A 710 -7.64 1.92 -11.83
CA ALA A 710 -7.22 0.56 -11.48
C ALA A 710 -5.69 0.47 -11.45
N LEU A 711 -5.01 1.00 -12.47
CA LEU A 711 -3.55 1.09 -12.49
C LEU A 711 -3.00 1.89 -11.31
N LYS A 712 -3.64 3.02 -10.98
CA LYS A 712 -3.23 3.83 -9.83
C LYS A 712 -3.31 3.04 -8.51
N GLN A 713 -4.38 2.27 -8.31
CA GLN A 713 -4.60 1.45 -7.11
C GLN A 713 -3.70 0.21 -7.06
N GLU A 714 -3.52 -0.49 -8.17
CA GLU A 714 -2.81 -1.76 -8.23
C GLU A 714 -1.29 -1.62 -8.42
N ARG A 715 -0.84 -0.51 -9.02
CA ARG A 715 0.57 -0.27 -9.40
C ARG A 715 1.18 0.94 -8.71
N ASN A 716 0.44 1.63 -7.84
CA ASN A 716 0.90 2.79 -7.07
C ASN A 716 1.51 3.91 -7.96
N ILE A 717 0.85 4.18 -9.10
CA ILE A 717 1.25 5.26 -10.02
C ILE A 717 0.95 6.61 -9.35
N HIS A 718 1.92 7.51 -9.35
CA HIS A 718 1.80 8.80 -8.65
C HIS A 718 0.78 9.74 -9.33
N GLU A 719 0.84 9.86 -10.65
CA GLU A 719 0.00 10.73 -11.45
C GLU A 719 -0.52 9.98 -12.68
N VAL A 720 -1.83 9.97 -12.85
CA VAL A 720 -2.50 9.49 -14.06
C VAL A 720 -3.26 10.67 -14.68
N CYS A 721 -2.83 11.07 -15.87
CA CYS A 721 -3.52 12.04 -16.71
C CYS A 721 -4.39 11.30 -17.73
N GLY A 722 -5.57 11.82 -18.04
CA GLY A 722 -6.46 11.32 -19.09
C GLY A 722 -6.70 12.35 -20.19
N ILE A 723 -6.84 11.89 -21.44
CA ILE A 723 -7.41 12.68 -22.54
C ILE A 723 -8.67 11.96 -23.00
N GLU A 724 -9.78 12.66 -23.07
CA GLU A 724 -11.04 12.11 -23.55
C GLU A 724 -11.79 13.19 -24.33
N VAL A 725 -12.33 12.85 -25.51
CA VAL A 725 -13.04 13.83 -26.36
C VAL A 725 -14.50 14.00 -25.94
N VAL A 726 -15.08 12.99 -25.29
CA VAL A 726 -16.45 12.99 -24.81
C VAL A 726 -16.51 13.65 -23.43
N GLU A 727 -16.97 14.91 -23.38
CA GLU A 727 -17.02 15.73 -22.15
C GLU A 727 -17.61 15.00 -20.95
N ARG A 728 -18.63 14.17 -21.16
CA ARG A 728 -19.26 13.41 -20.08
C ARG A 728 -18.35 12.32 -19.49
N ALA A 729 -17.61 11.60 -20.33
CA ALA A 729 -16.63 10.60 -19.89
C ALA A 729 -15.47 11.31 -19.21
N ALA A 730 -14.97 12.40 -19.81
CA ALA A 730 -13.95 13.25 -19.22
C ALA A 730 -14.37 13.77 -17.83
N ALA A 731 -15.61 14.24 -17.66
CA ALA A 731 -16.14 14.72 -16.38
C ALA A 731 -16.15 13.63 -15.30
N LEU A 732 -16.43 12.37 -15.66
CA LEU A 732 -16.36 11.25 -14.73
C LEU A 732 -14.92 10.84 -14.44
N ALA A 733 -14.06 10.83 -15.44
CA ALA A 733 -12.63 10.58 -15.29
C ALA A 733 -11.95 11.61 -14.39
N ARG A 734 -12.41 12.88 -14.35
CA ARG A 734 -11.93 13.90 -13.40
C ARG A 734 -12.11 13.48 -11.93
N ASN A 735 -13.05 12.57 -11.62
CA ASN A 735 -13.22 12.04 -10.27
C ASN A 735 -12.30 10.84 -9.97
N ALA A 736 -11.69 10.26 -10.99
CA ALA A 736 -10.93 9.02 -10.92
C ALA A 736 -9.41 9.21 -11.15
N LEU A 737 -9.03 10.22 -11.93
CA LEU A 737 -7.68 10.51 -12.39
C LEU A 737 -7.20 11.87 -11.87
N ASP A 738 -5.89 12.09 -11.83
CA ASP A 738 -5.27 13.32 -11.30
C ASP A 738 -5.57 14.55 -12.17
N ARG A 739 -5.59 14.35 -13.49
CA ARG A 739 -5.87 15.42 -14.44
C ARG A 739 -6.55 14.84 -15.67
N VAL A 740 -7.63 15.46 -16.13
CA VAL A 740 -8.31 15.04 -17.37
C VAL A 740 -8.53 16.22 -18.29
N LEU A 741 -8.07 16.07 -19.52
CA LEU A 741 -8.25 17.04 -20.59
C LEU A 741 -9.41 16.58 -21.47
N CYS A 742 -10.48 17.37 -21.51
CA CYS A 742 -11.53 17.16 -22.51
C CYS A 742 -11.11 17.86 -23.81
N MET A 743 -10.48 17.12 -24.72
CA MET A 743 -9.90 17.70 -25.93
C MET A 743 -9.83 16.68 -27.08
N ASN A 744 -9.75 17.19 -28.31
CA ASN A 744 -9.44 16.38 -29.47
C ASN A 744 -7.91 16.31 -29.68
N VAL A 745 -7.34 15.13 -29.42
CA VAL A 745 -5.89 14.89 -29.51
C VAL A 745 -5.32 15.09 -30.92
N GLU A 746 -6.12 14.93 -31.98
CA GLU A 746 -5.68 15.16 -33.36
C GLU A 746 -5.46 16.65 -33.65
N THR A 747 -6.32 17.52 -33.13
CA THR A 747 -6.37 18.94 -33.55
C THR A 747 -5.78 19.92 -32.53
N GLU A 748 -5.73 19.58 -31.25
CA GLU A 748 -5.37 20.51 -30.17
C GLU A 748 -4.07 20.12 -29.47
N ASP A 749 -3.14 21.05 -29.24
CA ASP A 749 -1.82 20.74 -28.67
C ASP A 749 -1.83 20.20 -27.24
N LEU A 750 -0.91 19.25 -26.96
CA LEU A 750 -0.76 18.63 -25.64
C LEU A 750 -0.14 19.64 -24.65
N PRO A 751 -0.83 19.99 -23.54
CA PRO A 751 -0.36 20.97 -22.56
C PRO A 751 0.60 20.35 -21.54
N PHE A 752 1.55 19.55 -22.02
CA PHE A 752 2.58 18.87 -21.24
C PHE A 752 3.96 19.21 -21.79
N GLY A 753 4.94 19.30 -20.90
CA GLY A 753 6.34 19.50 -21.25
C GLY A 753 6.93 18.28 -21.97
N ASP A 754 8.10 18.46 -22.56
CA ASP A 754 8.86 17.35 -23.15
C ASP A 754 9.26 16.36 -22.06
N GLY A 755 9.17 15.07 -22.34
CA GLY A 755 9.59 14.04 -21.38
C GLY A 755 8.73 13.92 -20.11
N TYR A 756 7.50 14.44 -20.10
CA TYR A 756 6.67 14.50 -18.90
C TYR A 756 6.15 13.13 -18.41
N PHE A 757 5.84 12.21 -19.32
CA PHE A 757 5.20 10.92 -18.99
C PHE A 757 6.17 9.74 -19.13
N ASP A 758 6.17 8.85 -18.15
CA ASP A 758 6.91 7.57 -18.21
C ASP A 758 6.17 6.54 -19.09
N CYS A 759 4.85 6.67 -19.17
CA CYS A 759 3.99 5.76 -19.91
C CYS A 759 2.83 6.51 -20.59
N ILE A 760 2.53 6.18 -21.84
CA ILE A 760 1.35 6.70 -22.55
C ILE A 760 0.54 5.53 -23.11
N THR A 761 -0.76 5.47 -22.84
CA THR A 761 -1.64 4.37 -23.28
C THR A 761 -2.65 4.82 -24.32
N PHE A 762 -2.92 3.95 -25.29
CA PHE A 762 -3.94 4.06 -26.33
C PHE A 762 -4.72 2.74 -26.38
N ALA A 763 -5.70 2.57 -25.51
CA ALA A 763 -6.51 1.36 -25.46
C ALA A 763 -7.71 1.50 -26.41
N ASP A 764 -7.59 0.96 -27.63
CA ASP A 764 -8.64 0.99 -28.68
C ASP A 764 -8.98 2.41 -29.16
N VAL A 765 -7.95 3.19 -29.49
CA VAL A 765 -8.10 4.61 -29.88
C VAL A 765 -7.65 4.87 -31.30
N LEU A 766 -6.53 4.29 -31.73
CA LEU A 766 -5.86 4.67 -32.98
C LEU A 766 -6.69 4.39 -34.23
N GLU A 767 -7.58 3.40 -34.16
CA GLU A 767 -8.53 3.01 -35.19
C GLU A 767 -9.68 4.02 -35.38
N HIS A 768 -9.95 4.86 -34.39
CA HIS A 768 -10.93 5.94 -34.46
C HIS A 768 -10.34 7.26 -34.98
N LEU A 769 -9.01 7.36 -35.11
CA LEU A 769 -8.32 8.59 -35.52
C LEU A 769 -8.20 8.70 -37.04
N ARG A 770 -8.18 9.95 -37.54
CA ARG A 770 -7.94 10.23 -38.96
C ARG A 770 -6.46 10.06 -39.30
N ASP A 771 -5.55 10.59 -38.48
CA ASP A 771 -4.09 10.47 -38.64
C ASP A 771 -3.41 10.00 -37.32
N PRO A 772 -3.44 8.69 -37.04
CA PRO A 772 -2.86 8.15 -35.80
C PRO A 772 -1.33 8.33 -35.73
N ALA A 773 -0.61 8.35 -36.86
CA ALA A 773 0.84 8.55 -36.87
C ALA A 773 1.22 9.97 -36.41
N LEU A 774 0.43 10.98 -36.78
CA LEU A 774 0.61 12.35 -36.29
C LEU A 774 0.42 12.44 -34.77
N VAL A 775 -0.62 11.79 -34.24
CA VAL A 775 -0.88 11.78 -32.79
C VAL A 775 0.24 11.08 -32.03
N LEU A 776 0.74 9.95 -32.54
CA LEU A 776 1.88 9.26 -31.95
C LEU A 776 3.14 10.14 -31.92
N ARG A 777 3.48 10.86 -33.01
CA ARG A 777 4.60 11.82 -33.02
C ARG A 777 4.46 12.90 -31.96
N LYS A 778 3.25 13.42 -31.80
CA LYS A 778 2.94 14.47 -30.83
C LYS A 778 3.05 13.99 -29.39
N CYS A 779 2.56 12.78 -29.11
CA CYS A 779 2.72 12.13 -27.81
C CYS A 779 4.18 11.76 -27.54
N ALA A 780 4.98 11.44 -28.56
CA ALA A 780 6.38 11.04 -28.40
C ALA A 780 7.25 12.16 -27.82
N ARG A 781 6.90 13.42 -28.09
CA ARG A 781 7.51 14.59 -27.45
C ARG A 781 7.30 14.56 -25.92
N ALA A 782 6.08 14.27 -25.47
CA ALA A 782 5.71 14.25 -24.07
C ALA A 782 6.16 12.97 -23.33
N LEU A 783 6.60 11.94 -24.07
CA LEU A 783 7.15 10.72 -23.50
C LEU A 783 8.57 10.95 -23.00
N ALA A 784 8.88 10.47 -21.79
CA ALA A 784 10.24 10.39 -21.25
C ALA A 784 11.16 9.63 -22.19
N ASP A 785 12.48 9.85 -22.09
CA ASP A 785 13.43 9.19 -22.98
C ASP A 785 13.36 7.66 -22.84
N ASP A 786 13.30 7.15 -21.62
CA ASP A 786 13.09 5.73 -21.32
C ASP A 786 11.62 5.32 -21.17
N GLY A 787 10.69 6.23 -21.49
CA GLY A 787 9.27 5.95 -21.43
C GLY A 787 8.77 5.04 -22.54
N VAL A 788 7.58 4.47 -22.34
CA VAL A 788 6.92 3.59 -23.32
C VAL A 788 5.51 4.04 -23.69
N MET A 789 5.08 3.72 -24.91
CA MET A 789 3.70 3.81 -25.35
C MET A 789 3.10 2.43 -25.49
N LEU A 790 1.89 2.24 -24.97
CA LEU A 790 1.14 0.99 -25.04
C LEU A 790 -0.09 1.19 -25.92
N MET A 791 -0.32 0.31 -26.89
CA MET A 791 -1.46 0.37 -27.79
C MET A 791 -2.13 -0.99 -27.92
N SER A 792 -3.46 -1.04 -27.78
CA SER A 792 -4.25 -2.19 -28.23
C SER A 792 -4.95 -1.83 -29.54
N ILE A 793 -4.73 -2.61 -30.60
CA ILE A 793 -5.22 -2.30 -31.94
C ILE A 793 -5.87 -3.54 -32.58
N PRO A 794 -7.14 -3.46 -33.02
CA PRO A 794 -7.83 -4.54 -33.73
C PRO A 794 -7.12 -4.97 -35.01
N ASN A 795 -7.13 -6.28 -35.29
CA ASN A 795 -6.52 -6.84 -36.49
C ASN A 795 -7.56 -7.17 -37.57
N VAL A 796 -7.57 -6.43 -38.68
CA VAL A 796 -8.51 -6.67 -39.79
C VAL A 796 -8.23 -8.00 -40.53
N ARG A 797 -7.07 -8.63 -40.31
CA ARG A 797 -6.75 -9.97 -40.85
C ARG A 797 -7.36 -11.12 -40.04
N PHE A 798 -8.07 -10.85 -38.96
CA PHE A 798 -8.75 -11.90 -38.21
C PHE A 798 -9.66 -12.75 -39.11
N TYR A 799 -9.58 -14.08 -38.97
CA TYR A 799 -10.13 -15.04 -39.95
C TYR A 799 -11.62 -14.84 -40.28
N GLN A 800 -12.44 -14.41 -39.32
CA GLN A 800 -13.87 -14.16 -39.55
C GLN A 800 -14.11 -12.95 -40.47
N VAL A 801 -13.30 -11.90 -40.34
CA VAL A 801 -13.37 -10.71 -41.21
C VAL A 801 -12.94 -11.09 -42.63
N VAL A 802 -11.87 -11.87 -42.76
CA VAL A 802 -11.39 -12.36 -44.05
C VAL A 802 -12.42 -13.29 -44.71
N ALA A 803 -13.01 -14.21 -43.97
CA ALA A 803 -14.06 -15.11 -44.47
C ALA A 803 -15.29 -14.32 -44.96
N MET A 804 -15.78 -13.37 -44.16
CA MET A 804 -16.91 -12.52 -44.53
C MET A 804 -16.63 -11.72 -45.79
N LEU A 805 -15.44 -11.09 -45.87
CA LEU A 805 -15.01 -10.35 -47.06
C LEU A 805 -14.96 -11.26 -48.30
N LEU A 806 -14.42 -12.46 -48.16
CA LEU A 806 -14.36 -13.43 -49.25
C LEU A 806 -15.77 -13.84 -49.69
N ASP A 807 -16.73 -13.97 -48.79
CA ASP A 807 -18.15 -14.22 -49.12
C ASP A 807 -18.88 -13.00 -49.71
N GLY A 808 -18.21 -11.85 -49.78
CA GLY A 808 -18.76 -10.60 -50.33
C GLY A 808 -19.49 -9.73 -49.32
N GLY A 809 -19.38 -10.04 -48.02
CA GLY A 809 -19.93 -9.23 -46.92
C GLY A 809 -18.93 -8.20 -46.38
N TRP A 810 -19.45 -7.07 -45.90
CA TRP A 810 -18.69 -6.05 -45.18
C TRP A 810 -19.62 -5.31 -44.22
N ASP A 811 -20.05 -6.04 -43.19
CA ASP A 811 -21.11 -5.57 -42.31
C ASP A 811 -20.53 -4.89 -41.07
N TYR A 812 -20.88 -3.61 -40.89
CA TYR A 812 -20.48 -2.85 -39.71
C TYR A 812 -21.28 -3.27 -38.48
N ALA A 813 -20.59 -3.38 -37.35
CA ALA A 813 -21.17 -3.70 -36.06
C ALA A 813 -21.20 -2.48 -35.12
N ASP A 814 -21.85 -2.64 -33.98
CA ASP A 814 -21.86 -1.65 -32.88
C ASP A 814 -20.63 -1.77 -31.96
N ALA A 815 -19.82 -2.82 -32.14
CA ALA A 815 -18.56 -3.06 -31.43
C ALA A 815 -17.69 -4.06 -32.21
N GLY A 816 -16.39 -4.13 -31.88
CA GLY A 816 -15.46 -5.12 -32.41
C GLY A 816 -14.64 -4.62 -33.61
N ILE A 817 -13.99 -5.52 -34.36
CA ILE A 817 -13.04 -5.13 -35.44
C ILE A 817 -13.69 -4.21 -36.48
N LEU A 818 -14.95 -4.48 -36.84
CA LEU A 818 -15.73 -3.70 -37.80
C LEU A 818 -16.74 -2.76 -37.12
N ASP A 819 -16.40 -2.22 -35.95
CA ASP A 819 -17.15 -1.14 -35.34
C ASP A 819 -17.36 0.01 -36.34
N ARG A 820 -18.60 0.47 -36.48
CA ARG A 820 -18.99 1.56 -37.40
C ARG A 820 -18.26 2.88 -37.16
N THR A 821 -17.63 3.05 -35.99
CA THR A 821 -16.86 4.24 -35.62
C THR A 821 -15.37 4.12 -35.96
N HIS A 822 -14.87 2.96 -36.41
CA HIS A 822 -13.50 2.81 -36.90
C HIS A 822 -13.32 3.53 -38.24
N LEU A 823 -12.32 4.42 -38.30
CA LEU A 823 -11.90 5.12 -39.51
C LEU A 823 -10.71 4.42 -40.20
N ARG A 824 -9.97 3.60 -39.45
CA ARG A 824 -8.76 2.90 -39.91
C ARG A 824 -8.82 1.43 -39.54
N PHE A 825 -8.33 0.58 -40.43
CA PHE A 825 -8.22 -0.87 -40.23
C PHE A 825 -6.76 -1.28 -40.38
N PHE A 826 -6.27 -2.09 -39.44
CA PHE A 826 -4.85 -2.39 -39.34
C PHE A 826 -4.55 -3.88 -39.46
N THR A 827 -3.38 -4.17 -40.04
CA THR A 827 -2.67 -5.45 -40.00
C THR A 827 -1.42 -5.30 -39.13
N ALA A 828 -0.84 -6.38 -38.61
CA ALA A 828 0.41 -6.32 -37.84
C ALA A 828 1.53 -5.53 -38.57
N ARG A 829 1.65 -5.70 -39.90
CA ARG A 829 2.62 -4.98 -40.73
C ARG A 829 2.35 -3.48 -40.78
N SER A 830 1.10 -3.07 -40.99
CA SER A 830 0.75 -1.64 -41.05
C SER A 830 0.84 -0.96 -39.69
N MET A 831 0.58 -1.68 -38.59
CA MET A 831 0.80 -1.17 -37.23
C MET A 831 2.29 -0.84 -37.02
N ARG A 832 3.18 -1.80 -37.36
CA ARG A 832 4.63 -1.63 -37.23
C ARG A 832 5.14 -0.42 -38.02
N LYS A 833 4.71 -0.31 -39.29
CA LYS A 833 5.03 0.82 -40.15
C LYS A 833 4.53 2.16 -39.60
N MET A 834 3.33 2.21 -39.04
CA MET A 834 2.77 3.44 -38.44
C MET A 834 3.61 3.95 -37.27
N ILE A 835 4.12 3.06 -36.43
CA ILE A 835 4.99 3.39 -35.30
C ILE A 835 6.34 3.92 -35.79
N GLU A 836 6.94 3.25 -36.78
CA GLU A 836 8.20 3.68 -37.41
C GLU A 836 8.06 5.05 -38.09
N ASP A 837 6.97 5.28 -38.83
CA ASP A 837 6.65 6.56 -39.47
C ASP A 837 6.39 7.67 -38.43
N ALA A 838 6.12 7.30 -37.17
CA ALA A 838 6.02 8.20 -36.03
C ALA A 838 7.35 8.46 -35.30
N GLY A 839 8.47 7.91 -35.79
CA GLY A 839 9.81 8.10 -35.19
C GLY A 839 10.03 7.31 -33.91
N LEU A 840 9.22 6.27 -33.67
CA LEU A 840 9.31 5.39 -32.51
C LEU A 840 9.83 4.01 -32.95
N GLU A 841 10.41 3.26 -32.02
CA GLU A 841 10.78 1.86 -32.23
C GLU A 841 9.73 0.93 -31.60
N VAL A 842 9.46 -0.21 -32.25
CA VAL A 842 8.56 -1.23 -31.70
C VAL A 842 9.34 -2.16 -30.78
N LEU A 843 9.07 -2.07 -29.48
CA LEU A 843 9.69 -2.87 -28.43
C LEU A 843 9.00 -4.24 -28.27
N LEU A 844 7.68 -4.27 -28.49
CA LEU A 844 6.86 -5.47 -28.39
C LEU A 844 5.69 -5.40 -29.38
N LEU A 845 5.40 -6.52 -30.04
CA LEU A 845 4.18 -6.71 -30.82
C LEU A 845 3.75 -8.16 -30.64
N GLN A 846 2.64 -8.36 -29.94
CA GLN A 846 2.12 -9.70 -29.67
C GLN A 846 0.60 -9.74 -29.63
N PRO A 847 -0.02 -10.91 -29.81
CA PRO A 847 -1.47 -11.03 -29.71
C PRO A 847 -1.96 -10.70 -28.30
N LEU A 848 -2.95 -9.80 -28.19
CA LEU A 848 -3.67 -9.51 -26.95
C LEU A 848 -4.82 -10.49 -26.75
N SER A 849 -5.52 -10.83 -27.83
CA SER A 849 -6.58 -11.83 -27.87
C SER A 849 -6.53 -12.63 -29.17
N MET A 850 -6.77 -13.93 -29.07
CA MET A 850 -6.71 -14.87 -30.20
C MET A 850 -7.84 -15.89 -30.16
N ALA A 851 -8.25 -16.35 -31.33
CA ALA A 851 -9.08 -17.55 -31.46
C ALA A 851 -8.29 -18.82 -31.08
N SER A 852 -8.98 -19.80 -30.49
CA SER A 852 -8.40 -21.11 -30.19
C SER A 852 -8.10 -21.83 -31.50
N PRO A 853 -7.09 -22.73 -31.56
CA PRO A 853 -6.78 -23.47 -32.79
C PRO A 853 -7.99 -24.24 -33.36
N GLY A 854 -8.89 -24.72 -32.49
CA GLY A 854 -10.11 -25.43 -32.87
C GLY A 854 -11.24 -24.56 -33.41
N ASP A 855 -11.16 -23.23 -33.22
CA ASP A 855 -12.16 -22.29 -33.75
C ASP A 855 -11.93 -22.00 -35.23
N LEU A 856 -10.77 -22.41 -35.76
CA LEU A 856 -10.41 -22.14 -37.14
C LEU A 856 -11.03 -23.19 -38.04
N PRO A 857 -11.52 -22.79 -39.22
CA PRO A 857 -12.09 -23.71 -40.21
C PRO A 857 -10.97 -24.46 -40.95
N CYS A 858 -10.18 -25.24 -40.22
CA CYS A 858 -9.03 -26.01 -40.71
C CYS A 858 -9.48 -27.24 -41.51
N ARG A 859 -8.82 -27.46 -42.65
CA ARG A 859 -8.95 -28.66 -43.49
C ARG A 859 -7.90 -29.70 -43.08
N PRO A 860 -8.09 -30.98 -43.44
CA PRO A 860 -7.15 -32.05 -43.07
C PRO A 860 -5.71 -31.86 -43.58
N ASP A 861 -5.51 -31.04 -44.61
CA ASP A 861 -4.21 -30.70 -45.18
C ASP A 861 -3.54 -29.47 -44.53
N GLY A 862 -4.15 -28.91 -43.47
CA GLY A 862 -3.67 -27.73 -42.75
C GLY A 862 -4.07 -26.38 -43.38
N SER A 863 -4.78 -26.37 -44.51
CA SER A 863 -5.32 -25.14 -45.09
C SER A 863 -6.60 -24.69 -44.39
N LEU A 864 -6.98 -23.41 -44.53
CA LEU A 864 -8.15 -22.81 -43.90
C LEU A 864 -9.26 -22.54 -44.92
N GLN A 865 -10.48 -22.97 -44.63
CA GLN A 865 -11.68 -22.64 -45.40
C GLN A 865 -12.27 -21.31 -44.90
N LEU A 866 -11.92 -20.20 -45.55
CA LEU A 866 -12.39 -18.87 -45.19
C LEU A 866 -13.45 -18.41 -46.21
N GLY A 867 -14.72 -18.52 -45.83
CA GLY A 867 -15.84 -18.30 -46.74
C GLY A 867 -15.73 -19.21 -47.97
N ARG A 868 -15.88 -18.64 -49.17
CA ARG A 868 -15.74 -19.36 -50.45
C ARG A 868 -14.30 -19.62 -50.92
N ALA A 869 -13.26 -19.27 -50.18
CA ALA A 869 -11.87 -19.53 -50.57
C ALA A 869 -11.14 -20.48 -49.62
N ILE A 870 -10.12 -21.15 -50.15
CA ILE A 870 -9.16 -21.94 -49.37
C ILE A 870 -7.86 -21.16 -49.29
N VAL A 871 -7.39 -20.90 -48.08
CA VAL A 871 -6.17 -20.13 -47.80
C VAL A 871 -5.17 -21.05 -47.09
N THR A 872 -3.98 -21.20 -47.66
CA THR A 872 -2.89 -21.95 -47.02
C THR A 872 -1.99 -20.96 -46.27
N PRO A 873 -1.88 -21.04 -44.93
CA PRO A 873 -0.94 -20.23 -44.17
C PRO A 873 0.50 -20.48 -44.64
N LYS A 874 1.30 -19.43 -44.72
CA LYS A 874 2.70 -19.55 -45.18
C LYS A 874 3.58 -20.26 -44.15
N ASP A 875 3.41 -19.91 -42.88
CA ASP A 875 4.16 -20.36 -41.73
C ASP A 875 3.32 -20.19 -40.46
N ASP A 876 3.84 -20.61 -39.31
CA ASP A 876 3.13 -20.52 -38.03
C ASP A 876 2.83 -19.07 -37.63
N ALA A 877 3.66 -18.11 -38.04
CA ALA A 877 3.45 -16.70 -37.75
C ALA A 877 2.27 -16.13 -38.56
N ASP A 878 2.15 -16.51 -39.84
CA ASP A 878 1.00 -16.15 -40.68
C ASP A 878 -0.32 -16.77 -40.17
N LEU A 879 -0.26 -18.02 -39.69
CA LEU A 879 -1.40 -18.65 -39.01
C LEU A 879 -1.75 -17.93 -37.71
N GLN A 880 -0.76 -17.53 -36.91
CA GLN A 880 -0.99 -16.78 -35.67
C GLN A 880 -1.62 -15.41 -35.93
N ASP A 881 -1.22 -14.71 -36.99
CA ASP A 881 -1.82 -13.42 -37.38
C ASP A 881 -3.30 -13.58 -37.74
N LEU A 882 -3.67 -14.58 -38.55
CA LEU A 882 -5.07 -14.88 -38.88
C LEU A 882 -5.93 -15.23 -37.65
N ARG A 883 -5.31 -15.77 -36.60
CA ARG A 883 -5.95 -16.09 -35.32
C ARG A 883 -6.07 -14.90 -34.39
N THR A 884 -5.26 -13.87 -34.59
CA THR A 884 -5.16 -12.73 -33.69
C THR A 884 -6.31 -11.78 -33.96
N TYR A 885 -7.19 -11.64 -32.96
CA TYR A 885 -8.31 -10.70 -33.00
C TYR A 885 -7.80 -9.26 -32.77
N GLN A 886 -6.88 -9.12 -31.82
CA GLN A 886 -6.31 -7.84 -31.43
C GLN A 886 -4.85 -7.98 -31.03
N TYR A 887 -4.03 -6.99 -31.39
CA TYR A 887 -2.62 -6.92 -31.01
C TYR A 887 -2.41 -5.96 -29.84
N MET A 888 -1.48 -6.34 -28.96
CA MET A 888 -0.82 -5.45 -28.01
C MET A 888 0.52 -5.00 -28.59
N LEU A 889 0.76 -3.69 -28.58
CA LEU A 889 2.01 -3.09 -29.04
C LEU A 889 2.62 -2.22 -27.95
N VAL A 890 3.93 -2.35 -27.75
CA VAL A 890 4.70 -1.43 -26.93
C VAL A 890 5.77 -0.76 -27.80
N ALA A 891 5.83 0.56 -27.77
CA ALA A 891 6.79 1.36 -28.51
C ALA A 891 7.54 2.32 -27.58
N GLY A 892 8.73 2.76 -27.99
CA GLY A 892 9.51 3.73 -27.23
C GLY A 892 10.40 4.59 -28.13
N LYS A 893 11.14 5.51 -27.54
CA LYS A 893 12.16 6.26 -28.30
C LYS A 893 13.33 5.35 -28.67
N PRO A 894 13.90 5.49 -29.88
CA PRO A 894 15.02 4.68 -30.31
C PRO A 894 16.30 4.98 -29.52
N GLY A 895 17.14 3.95 -29.32
CA GLY A 895 18.51 4.10 -28.80
C GLY A 895 18.63 4.29 -27.28
N VAL A 896 17.64 3.86 -26.51
CA VAL A 896 17.58 4.06 -25.06
C VAL A 896 17.99 2.80 -24.30
N ASP A 897 18.85 2.95 -23.29
CA ASP A 897 19.32 1.85 -22.44
C ASP A 897 18.33 1.54 -21.31
N ARG A 898 17.37 0.65 -21.61
CA ARG A 898 16.27 0.32 -20.70
C ARG A 898 16.65 -0.63 -19.55
N LEU A 899 17.90 -1.10 -19.48
CA LEU A 899 18.40 -1.90 -18.35
C LEU A 899 19.13 -1.06 -17.29
N ALA A 900 19.32 0.26 -17.52
CA ALA A 900 20.06 1.13 -16.62
C ALA A 900 19.51 1.10 -15.18
N LYS A 901 18.19 1.30 -15.01
CA LYS A 901 17.52 1.28 -13.70
C LYS A 901 17.67 -0.07 -12.97
N ALA A 902 17.63 -1.17 -13.71
CA ALA A 902 17.80 -2.50 -13.13
C ALA A 902 19.23 -2.71 -12.61
N ARG A 903 20.24 -2.22 -13.33
CA ARG A 903 21.64 -2.23 -12.87
C ARG A 903 21.85 -1.34 -11.65
N ASP A 904 21.25 -0.16 -11.62
CA ASP A 904 21.33 0.75 -10.46
C ASP A 904 20.70 0.12 -9.21
N ALA A 905 19.51 -0.48 -9.34
CA ALA A 905 18.83 -1.20 -8.25
C ALA A 905 19.68 -2.36 -7.72
N LEU A 906 20.32 -3.12 -8.62
CA LEU A 906 21.22 -4.21 -8.25
C LEU A 906 22.42 -3.69 -7.44
N HIS A 907 22.98 -2.54 -7.83
CA HIS A 907 24.15 -1.93 -7.18
C HIS A 907 23.83 -1.44 -5.76
N ILE A 908 22.67 -0.84 -5.53
CA ILE A 908 22.25 -0.31 -4.21
C ILE A 908 21.61 -1.37 -3.29
N GLY A 909 21.61 -2.65 -3.70
CA GLY A 909 21.12 -3.75 -2.88
C GLY A 909 19.61 -4.00 -2.91
N GLN A 910 18.88 -3.43 -3.88
CA GLN A 910 17.44 -3.65 -4.05
C GLN A 910 17.19 -4.81 -5.03
N PHE A 911 17.47 -6.04 -4.58
CA PHE A 911 17.55 -7.21 -5.46
C PHE A 911 16.21 -7.61 -6.09
N GLU A 912 15.10 -7.59 -5.32
CA GLU A 912 13.78 -7.85 -5.87
C GLU A 912 13.40 -6.82 -6.94
N ALA A 913 13.70 -5.54 -6.71
CA ALA A 913 13.45 -4.49 -7.67
C ALA A 913 14.32 -4.64 -8.92
N ALA A 914 15.59 -4.98 -8.77
CA ALA A 914 16.51 -5.21 -9.89
C ALA A 914 16.05 -6.34 -10.81
N ALA A 915 15.68 -7.50 -10.22
CA ALA A 915 15.13 -8.62 -10.97
C ALA A 915 13.87 -8.22 -11.74
N LEU A 916 12.96 -7.53 -11.06
CA LEU A 916 11.68 -7.13 -11.60
C LEU A 916 11.81 -6.10 -12.73
N LEU A 917 12.66 -5.09 -12.54
CA LEU A 917 12.95 -4.06 -13.55
C LEU A 917 13.60 -4.68 -14.79
N ALA A 918 14.53 -5.63 -14.60
CA ALA A 918 15.14 -6.34 -15.72
C ALA A 918 14.13 -7.22 -16.45
N ASP A 919 13.33 -8.02 -15.73
CA ASP A 919 12.34 -8.93 -16.31
C ASP A 919 11.29 -8.20 -17.16
N GLN A 920 10.90 -6.99 -16.74
CA GLN A 920 9.93 -6.17 -17.45
C GLN A 920 10.52 -5.28 -18.55
N ALA A 921 11.85 -5.20 -18.67
CA ALA A 921 12.48 -4.39 -19.68
C ALA A 921 12.20 -4.97 -21.08
N LEU A 922 11.63 -4.15 -21.97
CA LEU A 922 11.26 -4.54 -23.32
C LEU A 922 12.26 -4.00 -24.34
N GLY A 923 12.51 -4.76 -25.40
CA GLY A 923 13.44 -4.37 -26.47
C GLY A 923 14.90 -4.24 -26.02
N VAL A 924 15.31 -5.02 -25.01
CA VAL A 924 16.67 -5.00 -24.44
C VAL A 924 17.51 -6.20 -24.88
N ASP A 925 18.83 -6.11 -24.70
CA ASP A 925 19.72 -7.25 -24.86
C ASP A 925 19.36 -8.36 -23.86
N THR A 926 18.82 -9.47 -24.38
CA THR A 926 18.37 -10.61 -23.57
C THR A 926 19.51 -11.21 -22.76
N PHE A 927 20.76 -11.12 -23.24
CA PHE A 927 21.92 -11.56 -22.48
C PHE A 927 22.08 -10.77 -21.18
N GLU A 928 22.12 -9.43 -21.25
CA GLU A 928 22.26 -8.56 -20.08
C GLU A 928 21.06 -8.66 -19.15
N GLN A 929 19.85 -8.78 -19.71
CA GLN A 929 18.63 -8.99 -18.95
C GLN A 929 18.74 -10.26 -18.08
N ARG A 930 19.09 -11.40 -18.68
CA ARG A 930 19.26 -12.67 -17.96
C ARG A 930 20.34 -12.58 -16.89
N ARG A 931 21.47 -11.94 -17.18
CA ARG A 931 22.56 -11.72 -16.21
C ARG A 931 22.11 -10.93 -14.98
N ILE A 932 21.41 -9.80 -15.17
CA ILE A 932 20.93 -8.96 -14.07
C ILE A 932 19.94 -9.72 -13.18
N ILE A 933 18.98 -10.44 -13.78
CA ILE A 933 18.02 -11.25 -13.02
C ILE A 933 18.76 -12.36 -12.27
N ALA A 934 19.72 -13.05 -12.91
CA ALA A 934 20.50 -14.09 -12.26
C ALA A 934 21.27 -13.56 -11.03
N ALA A 935 21.91 -12.39 -11.15
CA ALA A 935 22.63 -11.75 -10.05
C ALA A 935 21.71 -11.36 -8.89
N ALA A 936 20.52 -10.84 -9.18
CA ALA A 936 19.51 -10.55 -8.17
C ALA A 936 19.01 -11.83 -7.47
N MET A 937 18.69 -12.89 -8.23
CA MET A 937 18.21 -14.16 -7.66
C MET A 937 19.24 -14.83 -6.76
N ALA A 938 20.53 -14.73 -7.09
CA ALA A 938 21.61 -15.22 -6.22
C ALA A 938 21.59 -14.53 -4.85
N ARG A 939 21.41 -13.21 -4.82
CA ARG A 939 21.36 -12.40 -3.59
C ARG A 939 20.11 -12.66 -2.75
N LEU A 940 19.03 -13.10 -3.37
CA LEU A 940 17.78 -13.52 -2.72
C LEU A 940 17.82 -14.98 -2.23
N GLY A 941 18.94 -15.69 -2.39
CA GLY A 941 19.08 -17.10 -2.00
C GLY A 941 18.38 -18.09 -2.95
N ARG A 942 17.90 -17.65 -4.12
CA ARG A 942 17.25 -18.50 -5.13
C ARG A 942 18.30 -19.08 -6.08
N LEU A 943 19.16 -19.93 -5.52
CA LEU A 943 20.41 -20.34 -6.18
C LEU A 943 20.16 -21.15 -7.46
N GLN A 944 19.17 -22.05 -7.48
CA GLN A 944 18.87 -22.89 -8.65
C GLN A 944 18.32 -22.06 -9.82
N GLU A 945 17.47 -21.07 -9.53
CA GLU A 945 16.94 -20.14 -10.53
C GLU A 945 18.05 -19.28 -11.13
N SER A 946 18.93 -18.75 -10.27
CA SER A 946 20.12 -18.00 -10.69
C SER A 946 21.05 -18.82 -11.59
N GLU A 947 21.33 -20.09 -11.25
CA GLU A 947 22.18 -20.96 -12.06
C GLU A 947 21.60 -21.15 -13.47
N MET A 948 20.30 -21.43 -13.55
CA MET A 948 19.61 -21.61 -14.83
C MET A 948 19.73 -20.36 -15.70
N LEU A 949 19.49 -19.17 -15.14
CA LEU A 949 19.55 -17.90 -15.85
C LEU A 949 20.97 -17.55 -16.32
N TYR A 950 22.00 -17.77 -15.49
CA TYR A 950 23.39 -17.58 -15.91
C TYR A 950 23.79 -18.52 -17.04
N ARG A 951 23.37 -19.80 -16.97
CA ARG A 951 23.62 -20.76 -18.05
C ARG A 951 22.88 -20.39 -19.33
N GLU A 952 21.66 -19.86 -19.23
CA GLU A 952 20.94 -19.32 -20.38
C GLU A 952 21.67 -18.13 -21.03
N ALA A 953 22.14 -17.17 -20.22
CA ALA A 953 22.94 -16.05 -20.72
C ALA A 953 24.20 -16.57 -21.45
N LEU A 954 24.94 -17.50 -20.84
CA LEU A 954 26.16 -18.06 -21.42
C LEU A 954 25.93 -18.88 -22.70
N ARG A 955 24.72 -19.44 -22.92
CA ARG A 955 24.35 -20.06 -24.20
C ARG A 955 24.17 -19.03 -25.32
N MET A 956 23.81 -17.79 -24.97
CA MET A 956 23.64 -16.70 -25.94
C MET A 956 24.98 -16.05 -26.30
N ARG A 957 25.80 -15.76 -25.29
CA ARG A 957 27.11 -15.10 -25.45
C ARG A 957 28.06 -15.58 -24.37
N ALA A 958 29.28 -15.99 -24.77
CA ALA A 958 30.33 -16.30 -23.81
C ALA A 958 30.89 -15.01 -23.20
N ASP A 959 30.95 -14.92 -21.87
CA ASP A 959 31.39 -13.73 -21.16
C ASP A 959 32.12 -14.12 -19.85
N PRO A 960 33.42 -13.80 -19.71
CA PRO A 960 34.20 -14.19 -18.53
C PRO A 960 33.69 -13.62 -17.20
N LEU A 961 33.03 -12.46 -17.20
CA LEU A 961 32.44 -11.88 -15.98
C LEU A 961 31.28 -12.77 -15.51
N VAL A 962 30.41 -13.18 -16.44
CA VAL A 962 29.26 -14.05 -16.14
C VAL A 962 29.69 -15.45 -15.75
N GLU A 963 30.76 -15.97 -16.37
CA GLU A 963 31.40 -17.22 -15.95
C GLU A 963 31.89 -17.13 -14.50
N GLY A 964 32.51 -16.01 -14.11
CA GLY A 964 32.94 -15.76 -12.73
C GLY A 964 31.77 -15.67 -11.75
N GLU A 965 30.71 -14.95 -12.09
CA GLU A 965 29.49 -14.84 -11.27
C GLU A 965 28.81 -16.21 -11.06
N LEU A 966 28.71 -17.03 -12.12
CA LEU A 966 28.23 -18.41 -12.03
C LEU A 966 29.17 -19.29 -11.19
N GLY A 967 30.48 -19.12 -11.34
CA GLY A 967 31.49 -19.80 -10.54
C GLY A 967 31.30 -19.54 -9.04
N ILE A 968 31.12 -18.27 -8.64
CA ILE A 968 30.86 -17.87 -7.25
C ILE A 968 29.58 -18.53 -6.73
N LEU A 969 28.51 -18.52 -7.53
CA LEU A 969 27.25 -19.18 -7.19
C LEU A 969 27.43 -20.69 -6.95
N LEU A 970 28.19 -21.37 -7.80
CA LEU A 970 28.46 -22.81 -7.68
C LEU A 970 29.27 -23.16 -6.42
N VAL A 971 30.17 -22.27 -5.97
CA VAL A 971 30.85 -22.41 -4.67
C VAL A 971 29.82 -22.36 -3.53
N ALA A 972 28.90 -21.39 -3.56
CA ALA A 972 27.82 -21.30 -2.56
C ALA A 972 26.88 -22.53 -2.59
N MET A 973 26.74 -23.18 -3.75
CA MET A 973 25.98 -24.44 -3.92
C MET A 973 26.80 -25.70 -3.59
N ASN A 974 28.01 -25.56 -3.03
CA ASN A 974 28.91 -26.66 -2.68
C ASN A 974 29.30 -27.56 -3.89
N ARG A 975 29.56 -26.94 -5.06
CA ARG A 975 29.99 -27.61 -6.31
C ARG A 975 31.35 -27.09 -6.81
N PRO A 976 32.43 -27.23 -6.02
CA PRO A 976 33.73 -26.62 -6.32
C PRO A 976 34.36 -27.12 -7.63
N GLY A 977 34.15 -28.40 -7.99
CA GLY A 977 34.70 -28.98 -9.21
C GLY A 977 34.13 -28.38 -10.50
N GLU A 978 32.88 -27.91 -10.48
CA GLU A 978 32.28 -27.18 -11.60
C GLU A 978 32.61 -25.68 -11.57
N ALA A 979 32.78 -25.11 -10.37
CA ALA A 979 33.12 -23.69 -10.20
C ALA A 979 34.53 -23.36 -10.70
N ARG A 980 35.52 -24.21 -10.39
CA ARG A 980 36.94 -23.96 -10.69
C ARG A 980 37.23 -23.51 -12.12
N PRO A 981 36.87 -24.25 -13.18
CA PRO A 981 37.22 -23.85 -14.55
C PRO A 981 36.57 -22.53 -14.98
N LEU A 982 35.41 -22.17 -14.41
CA LEU A 982 34.73 -20.92 -14.68
C LEU A 982 35.43 -19.74 -13.97
N LEU A 983 35.80 -19.94 -12.69
CA LEU A 983 36.51 -18.96 -11.89
C LEU A 983 37.93 -18.70 -12.44
N GLU A 984 38.67 -19.74 -12.82
CA GLU A 984 40.00 -19.61 -13.43
C GLU A 984 39.93 -18.80 -14.73
N LYS A 985 38.91 -19.04 -15.56
CA LYS A 985 38.71 -18.30 -16.80
C LYS A 985 38.32 -16.83 -16.55
N ALA A 986 37.48 -16.58 -15.56
CA ALA A 986 37.08 -15.23 -15.16
C ALA A 986 38.26 -14.41 -14.62
N VAL A 987 39.08 -15.00 -13.75
CA VAL A 987 40.28 -14.37 -13.18
C VAL A 987 41.35 -14.17 -14.24
N ALA A 988 41.53 -15.11 -15.17
CA ALA A 988 42.47 -14.95 -16.28
C ALA A 988 42.07 -13.79 -17.21
N ALA A 989 40.77 -13.54 -17.38
CA ALA A 989 40.26 -12.42 -18.17
C ALA A 989 40.28 -11.08 -17.41
N ASN A 990 40.05 -11.11 -16.09
CA ASN A 990 40.11 -9.94 -15.21
C ASN A 990 40.80 -10.30 -13.89
N PRO A 991 42.13 -10.08 -13.79
CA PRO A 991 42.89 -10.35 -12.57
C PRO A 991 42.45 -9.53 -11.34
N GLY A 992 41.70 -8.44 -11.53
CA GLY A 992 41.18 -7.61 -10.44
C GLY A 992 39.79 -8.03 -9.94
N PHE A 993 39.26 -9.18 -10.37
CA PHE A 993 37.95 -9.66 -9.95
C PHE A 993 38.01 -10.33 -8.56
N ASP A 994 38.14 -9.49 -7.53
CA ASP A 994 38.26 -9.85 -6.10
C ASP A 994 37.28 -10.93 -5.62
N ARG A 995 35.99 -10.86 -5.99
CA ARG A 995 34.99 -11.88 -5.63
C ARG A 995 35.27 -13.24 -6.25
N ALA A 996 35.68 -13.27 -7.52
CA ALA A 996 36.03 -14.51 -8.20
C ALA A 996 37.33 -15.09 -7.65
N LEU A 997 38.31 -14.24 -7.32
CA LEU A 997 39.54 -14.63 -6.62
C LEU A 997 39.25 -15.23 -5.25
N GLY A 998 38.41 -14.58 -4.44
CA GLY A 998 38.01 -15.08 -3.13
C GLY A 998 37.32 -16.44 -3.22
N ALA A 999 36.37 -16.59 -4.15
CA ALA A 999 35.69 -17.86 -4.40
C ALA A 999 36.66 -18.94 -4.91
N LEU A 1000 37.61 -18.59 -5.78
CA LEU A 1000 38.64 -19.52 -6.27
C LEU A 1000 39.55 -19.97 -5.13
N GLY A 1001 39.89 -19.07 -4.20
CA GLY A 1001 40.62 -19.38 -2.98
C GLY A 1001 39.90 -20.40 -2.09
N LEU A 1002 38.58 -20.25 -1.91
CA LEU A 1002 37.75 -21.24 -1.19
C LEU A 1002 37.72 -22.60 -1.91
N VAL A 1003 37.62 -22.60 -3.25
CA VAL A 1003 37.70 -23.83 -4.05
C VAL A 1003 39.04 -24.52 -3.87
N HIS A 1004 40.16 -23.78 -3.95
CA HIS A 1004 41.49 -24.33 -3.73
C HIS A 1004 41.66 -24.90 -2.32
N LEU A 1005 41.12 -24.26 -1.28
CA LEU A 1005 41.10 -24.83 0.07
C LEU A 1005 40.33 -26.15 0.13
N SER A 1006 39.18 -26.24 -0.55
CA SER A 1006 38.38 -27.48 -0.58
C SER A 1006 39.08 -28.64 -1.30
N GLU A 1007 40.06 -28.33 -2.15
CA GLU A 1007 40.85 -29.28 -2.93
C GLU A 1007 42.27 -29.51 -2.35
N ASP A 1008 42.53 -28.99 -1.14
CA ASP A 1008 43.83 -29.04 -0.45
C ASP A 1008 45.00 -28.39 -1.23
N ARG A 1009 44.69 -27.44 -2.13
CA ARG A 1009 45.64 -26.60 -2.87
C ARG A 1009 45.96 -25.33 -2.08
N VAL A 1010 46.67 -25.51 -0.98
CA VAL A 1010 46.82 -24.46 0.05
C VAL A 1010 47.63 -23.25 -0.42
N GLU A 1011 48.66 -23.46 -1.26
CA GLU A 1011 49.50 -22.39 -1.79
C GLU A 1011 48.68 -21.47 -2.72
N GLU A 1012 47.96 -22.04 -3.68
CA GLU A 1012 47.11 -21.29 -4.60
C GLU A 1012 45.92 -20.62 -3.89
N ALA A 1013 45.40 -21.26 -2.85
CA ALA A 1013 44.37 -20.66 -2.00
C ALA A 1013 44.87 -19.41 -1.27
N PHE A 1014 46.09 -19.46 -0.72
CA PHE A 1014 46.68 -18.32 -0.02
C PHE A 1014 46.83 -17.12 -0.95
N ASP A 1015 47.41 -17.32 -2.14
CA ASP A 1015 47.64 -16.23 -3.11
C ASP A 1015 46.31 -15.60 -3.57
N ALA A 1016 45.30 -16.42 -3.86
CA ALA A 1016 44.00 -15.94 -4.30
C ALA A 1016 43.24 -15.18 -3.20
N LEU A 1017 43.24 -15.70 -1.96
CA LEU A 1017 42.55 -15.08 -0.82
C LEU A 1017 43.24 -13.79 -0.38
N ALA A 1018 44.59 -13.76 -0.35
CA ALA A 1018 45.35 -12.55 0.00
C ALA A 1018 45.06 -11.44 -1.01
N THR A 1019 45.16 -11.75 -2.30
CA THR A 1019 44.89 -10.77 -3.38
C THR A 1019 43.44 -10.24 -3.30
N ALA A 1020 42.46 -11.11 -3.04
CA ALA A 1020 41.07 -10.71 -2.89
C ALA A 1020 40.85 -9.76 -1.70
N LEU A 1021 41.41 -10.09 -0.53
CA LEU A 1021 41.26 -9.31 0.71
C LEU A 1021 42.07 -8.01 0.70
N GLU A 1022 43.18 -7.93 -0.03
CA GLU A 1022 43.93 -6.67 -0.23
C GLU A 1022 43.20 -5.69 -1.16
N SER A 1023 42.38 -6.21 -2.07
CA SER A 1023 41.72 -5.40 -3.10
C SER A 1023 40.45 -4.70 -2.61
N SER A 1024 39.80 -5.20 -1.55
CA SER A 1024 38.51 -4.69 -1.06
C SER A 1024 38.25 -5.11 0.39
N PHE A 1025 37.44 -4.34 1.12
CA PHE A 1025 36.95 -4.64 2.49
C PHE A 1025 35.57 -5.32 2.51
N ASP A 1026 34.97 -5.58 1.33
CA ASP A 1026 33.60 -6.08 1.20
C ASP A 1026 33.42 -7.56 1.59
N HIS A 1027 34.52 -8.27 1.90
CA HIS A 1027 34.54 -9.72 2.05
C HIS A 1027 35.17 -10.21 3.37
N PRO A 1028 34.73 -9.70 4.54
CA PRO A 1028 35.31 -10.05 5.84
C PRO A 1028 35.23 -11.55 6.17
N ALA A 1029 34.25 -12.25 5.60
CA ALA A 1029 34.09 -13.70 5.76
C ALA A 1029 35.25 -14.52 5.17
N LEU A 1030 36.06 -13.95 4.26
CA LEU A 1030 37.23 -14.64 3.69
C LEU A 1030 38.44 -14.61 4.63
N LEU A 1031 38.48 -13.68 5.58
CA LEU A 1031 39.61 -13.48 6.50
C LEU A 1031 40.01 -14.74 7.30
N PRO A 1032 39.08 -15.48 7.95
CA PRO A 1032 39.45 -16.72 8.63
C PRO A 1032 40.05 -17.78 7.69
N HIS A 1033 39.62 -17.82 6.44
CA HIS A 1033 40.16 -18.74 5.44
C HIS A 1033 41.59 -18.39 5.05
N LEU A 1034 41.89 -17.10 4.88
CA LEU A 1034 43.27 -16.63 4.65
C LEU A 1034 44.17 -16.93 5.85
N ILE A 1035 43.71 -16.64 7.07
CA ILE A 1035 44.46 -16.95 8.30
C ILE A 1035 44.76 -18.45 8.37
N GLY A 1036 43.77 -19.31 8.12
CA GLY A 1036 43.96 -20.76 8.10
C GLY A 1036 44.94 -21.24 7.02
N ALA A 1037 44.90 -20.65 5.82
CA ALA A 1037 45.85 -20.96 4.75
C ALA A 1037 47.28 -20.53 5.13
N ALA A 1038 47.43 -19.32 5.66
CA ALA A 1038 48.71 -18.78 6.12
C ALA A 1038 49.33 -19.63 7.24
N GLU A 1039 48.51 -20.18 8.14
CA GLU A 1039 48.95 -21.09 9.20
C GLU A 1039 49.51 -22.39 8.65
N LYS A 1040 48.79 -23.02 7.71
CA LYS A 1040 49.25 -24.26 7.06
C LYS A 1040 50.58 -24.06 6.33
N LEU A 1041 50.82 -22.87 5.78
CA LEU A 1041 52.05 -22.52 5.05
C LEU A 1041 53.16 -21.93 5.93
N GLY A 1042 52.88 -21.61 7.20
CA GLY A 1042 53.82 -20.90 8.08
C GLY A 1042 54.10 -19.45 7.65
N ARG A 1043 53.16 -18.76 7.01
CA ARG A 1043 53.30 -17.41 6.44
C ARG A 1043 52.43 -16.34 7.14
N LEU A 1044 52.24 -16.46 8.45
CA LEU A 1044 51.41 -15.50 9.21
C LEU A 1044 51.91 -14.05 9.12
N ASP A 1045 53.22 -13.81 8.98
CA ASP A 1045 53.80 -12.48 8.77
C ASP A 1045 53.26 -11.78 7.52
N ALA A 1046 52.98 -12.55 6.46
CA ALA A 1046 52.63 -12.00 5.16
C ALA A 1046 51.21 -11.39 5.11
N ILE A 1047 50.34 -11.71 6.08
CA ILE A 1047 48.94 -11.28 6.10
C ILE A 1047 48.63 -10.26 7.20
N GLU A 1048 49.65 -9.84 7.97
CA GLU A 1048 49.47 -9.00 9.15
C GLU A 1048 48.76 -7.67 8.84
N ASN A 1049 49.19 -6.99 7.78
CA ASN A 1049 48.57 -5.74 7.34
C ASN A 1049 47.10 -5.92 6.94
N ILE A 1050 46.76 -7.06 6.32
CA ILE A 1050 45.40 -7.37 5.88
C ILE A 1050 44.50 -7.58 7.11
N VAL A 1051 44.93 -8.42 8.05
CA VAL A 1051 44.15 -8.75 9.25
C VAL A 1051 43.91 -7.52 10.11
N VAL A 1052 44.96 -6.70 10.35
CA VAL A 1052 44.84 -5.47 11.15
C VAL A 1052 43.87 -4.49 10.49
N SER A 1053 44.00 -4.25 9.17
CA SER A 1053 43.13 -3.32 8.46
C SER A 1053 41.65 -3.71 8.54
N TYR A 1054 41.34 -5.00 8.48
CA TYR A 1054 39.96 -5.51 8.61
C TYR A 1054 39.40 -5.39 10.04
N MET A 1055 40.24 -5.57 11.07
CA MET A 1055 39.84 -5.38 12.47
C MET A 1055 39.53 -3.92 12.77
N ASP A 1056 40.31 -3.00 12.22
CA ASP A 1056 40.13 -1.56 12.41
C ASP A 1056 38.87 -1.05 11.70
N PHE A 1057 38.59 -1.55 10.49
CA PHE A 1057 37.42 -1.15 9.69
C PHE A 1057 36.06 -1.45 10.37
N ALA A 1058 35.97 -2.50 11.18
CA ALA A 1058 34.72 -2.94 11.80
C ALA A 1058 34.91 -3.39 13.27
N PRO A 1059 35.22 -2.47 14.21
CA PRO A 1059 35.64 -2.81 15.57
C PRO A 1059 34.52 -3.41 16.44
N GLY A 1060 33.25 -3.24 16.04
CA GLY A 1060 32.08 -3.87 16.66
C GLY A 1060 31.69 -5.23 16.05
N ASN A 1061 32.37 -5.69 15.00
CA ASN A 1061 32.07 -6.98 14.38
C ASN A 1061 32.70 -8.11 15.21
N VAL A 1062 31.83 -8.85 15.90
CA VAL A 1062 32.21 -9.94 16.82
C VAL A 1062 33.07 -11.01 16.13
N GLU A 1063 32.73 -11.37 14.89
CA GLU A 1063 33.41 -12.43 14.13
C GLU A 1063 34.83 -12.00 13.74
N LEU A 1064 34.97 -10.79 13.18
CA LEU A 1064 36.27 -10.22 12.81
C LEU A 1064 37.18 -10.01 14.02
N ALA A 1065 36.63 -9.48 15.11
CA ALA A 1065 37.38 -9.28 16.35
C ALA A 1065 37.85 -10.61 16.94
N PHE A 1066 37.05 -11.69 16.85
CA PHE A 1066 37.44 -13.02 17.32
C PHE A 1066 38.56 -13.62 16.47
N HIS A 1067 38.45 -13.57 15.14
CA HIS A 1067 39.51 -14.06 14.24
C HIS A 1067 40.80 -13.24 14.34
N GLY A 1068 40.67 -11.93 14.45
CA GLY A 1068 41.77 -11.00 14.65
C GLY A 1068 42.51 -11.19 15.98
N ALA A 1069 41.77 -11.35 17.08
CA ALA A 1069 42.37 -11.70 18.37
C ALA A 1069 43.06 -13.07 18.32
N GLY A 1070 42.46 -14.06 17.66
CA GLY A 1070 43.07 -15.36 17.42
C GLY A 1070 44.41 -15.25 16.66
N PHE A 1071 44.47 -14.41 15.63
CA PHE A 1071 45.70 -14.11 14.90
C PHE A 1071 46.77 -13.47 15.80
N LEU A 1072 46.42 -12.43 16.57
CA LEU A 1072 47.35 -11.75 17.50
C LEU A 1072 47.89 -12.68 18.59
N ILE A 1073 47.05 -13.58 19.13
CA ILE A 1073 47.48 -14.60 20.10
C ILE A 1073 48.53 -15.53 19.49
N LYS A 1074 48.31 -15.99 18.26
CA LYS A 1074 49.27 -16.87 17.54
C LYS A 1074 50.59 -16.16 17.24
N ARG A 1075 50.57 -14.82 17.16
CA ARG A 1075 51.76 -13.96 17.03
C ARG A 1075 52.44 -13.63 18.37
N GLY A 1076 51.90 -14.09 19.50
CA GLY A 1076 52.40 -13.76 20.83
C GLY A 1076 52.08 -12.33 21.29
N ARG A 1077 51.20 -11.61 20.59
CA ARG A 1077 50.81 -10.22 20.90
C ARG A 1077 49.59 -10.21 21.84
N LEU A 1078 49.74 -10.84 23.01
CA LEU A 1078 48.63 -11.09 23.93
C LEU A 1078 47.98 -9.80 24.47
N HIS A 1079 48.78 -8.77 24.74
CA HIS A 1079 48.27 -7.46 25.20
C HIS A 1079 47.33 -6.81 24.19
N GLU A 1080 47.72 -6.82 22.91
CA GLU A 1080 46.91 -6.25 21.84
C GLU A 1080 45.64 -7.07 21.59
N ALA A 1081 45.74 -8.40 21.66
CA ALA A 1081 44.56 -9.26 21.59
C ALA A 1081 43.56 -8.96 22.73
N SER A 1082 44.06 -8.70 23.94
CA SER A 1082 43.23 -8.30 25.10
C SER A 1082 42.53 -6.98 24.85
N GLU A 1083 43.27 -5.95 24.43
CA GLU A 1083 42.75 -4.61 24.16
C GLU A 1083 41.63 -4.63 23.09
N ARG A 1084 41.81 -5.45 22.05
CA ARG A 1084 40.81 -5.60 20.98
C ARG A 1084 39.54 -6.30 21.43
N LEU A 1085 39.63 -7.35 22.25
CA LEU A 1085 38.46 -8.02 22.80
C LEU A 1085 37.75 -7.17 23.88
N GLU A 1086 38.49 -6.34 24.63
CA GLU A 1086 37.90 -5.35 25.56
C GLU A 1086 37.10 -4.29 24.81
N THR A 1087 37.66 -3.79 23.70
CA THR A 1087 36.98 -2.85 22.80
C THR A 1087 35.67 -3.44 22.25
N LEU A 1088 35.67 -4.72 21.86
CA LEU A 1088 34.45 -5.41 21.43
C LEU A 1088 33.43 -5.54 22.58
N MET A 1089 33.87 -5.81 23.80
CA MET A 1089 32.98 -5.94 24.97
C MET A 1089 32.29 -4.63 25.33
N MET A 1090 32.86 -3.49 24.95
CA MET A 1090 32.19 -2.19 25.05
C MET A 1090 31.02 -2.07 24.04
N PHE A 1091 31.19 -2.59 22.82
CA PHE A 1091 30.15 -2.54 21.78
C PHE A 1091 29.12 -3.67 21.87
N SER A 1092 29.46 -4.80 22.50
CA SER A 1092 28.62 -6.00 22.59
C SER A 1092 28.82 -6.73 23.92
N PRO A 1093 28.27 -6.20 25.04
CA PRO A 1093 28.56 -6.69 26.40
C PRO A 1093 28.11 -8.13 26.69
N ASN A 1094 27.19 -8.69 25.88
CA ASN A 1094 26.58 -10.01 26.09
C ASN A 1094 27.17 -11.09 25.15
N GLN A 1095 28.50 -11.17 25.03
CA GLN A 1095 29.18 -12.18 24.19
C GLN A 1095 30.01 -13.16 25.04
N PRO A 1096 29.46 -14.33 25.44
CA PRO A 1096 30.13 -15.26 26.35
C PRO A 1096 31.49 -15.77 25.83
N ALA A 1097 31.57 -16.07 24.53
CA ALA A 1097 32.80 -16.58 23.91
C ALA A 1097 33.95 -15.56 23.93
N VAL A 1098 33.64 -14.27 23.84
CA VAL A 1098 34.61 -13.17 23.91
C VAL A 1098 35.10 -12.99 25.35
N ALA A 1099 34.18 -13.03 26.32
CA ALA A 1099 34.51 -12.94 27.74
C ALA A 1099 35.42 -14.10 28.20
N ASP A 1100 35.14 -15.32 27.74
CA ASP A 1100 35.93 -16.51 28.05
C ASP A 1100 37.34 -16.41 27.46
N LEU A 1101 37.46 -16.01 26.18
CA LEU A 1101 38.74 -15.83 25.51
C LEU A 1101 39.56 -14.70 26.15
N LEU A 1102 38.92 -13.57 26.49
CA LEU A 1102 39.56 -12.45 27.18
C LEU A 1102 40.07 -12.87 28.57
N ALA A 1103 39.28 -13.63 29.33
CA ALA A 1103 39.70 -14.17 30.62
C ALA A 1103 40.89 -15.13 30.49
N GLU A 1104 40.93 -15.93 29.42
CA GLU A 1104 42.08 -16.78 29.11
C GLU A 1104 43.34 -15.96 28.80
N ILE A 1105 43.24 -14.96 27.92
CA ILE A 1105 44.37 -14.09 27.55
C ILE A 1105 44.89 -13.36 28.78
N LYS A 1106 44.02 -12.77 29.62
CA LYS A 1106 44.43 -12.11 30.86
C LYS A 1106 45.15 -13.05 31.83
N ARG A 1107 44.75 -14.32 31.91
CA ARG A 1107 45.47 -15.33 32.70
C ARG A 1107 46.85 -15.67 32.12
N ARG A 1108 47.02 -15.63 30.80
CA ARG A 1108 48.32 -15.85 30.14
C ARG A 1108 49.25 -14.65 30.34
N ILE A 1109 48.75 -13.43 30.13
CA ILE A 1109 49.48 -12.18 30.41
C ILE A 1109 49.95 -12.13 31.87
N ALA A 1110 49.12 -12.53 32.83
CA ALA A 1110 49.49 -12.53 34.24
C ALA A 1110 50.53 -13.61 34.63
N ARG A 1111 50.87 -14.53 33.73
CA ARG A 1111 51.88 -15.59 33.94
C ARG A 1111 53.21 -15.28 33.24
N GLU A 1112 53.20 -14.36 32.29
CA GLU A 1112 54.39 -13.73 31.68
C GLU A 1112 54.91 -12.62 32.60
#